data_AF-A0AAJ5C8H4-F1
#
_entry.id   AF-A0AAJ5C8H4-F1
#
_cell.length_a   1.000
_cell.length_b   1.000
_cell.length_c   1.000
_cell.angle_alpha   90.00
_cell.angle_beta   90.00
_cell.angle_gamma   90.00
#
_symmetry.space_group_name_H-M   'P 1'
#
loop_
_entity.id
_entity.type
_entity.pdbx_description
1 polymer ?
#
loop_
_entity_poly.entity_id
_entity_poly.type
_entity_poly.pdbx_seq_one_letter_code
_entity_poly.pdbx_strand_id
1 'polypeptide(L)'
;MTSIPASASPSSSTRASALAPSSPSTGKPKDAVPSFGIMWTILRSIGDISLPFFFSSVHVSSSHLVPSSNTPLIVCSNHTSTILDVAILSSHFPERRPLHFWAKAGFFKNSITRFILTSSGNIKVDRRNKNNQALFSGTFEAMKNGGAIALFPEGGSYTIPNLAQLKMGGAWAALEYSRYLQLQNETETGKNQAQGTSRIEVKILPAAVVFDDKSKFRSRAELRFGKAISLDAYIEEFLSSPSPSIDLAIKDRSKLEDGTIPATPESMTRFNTIAGEDEQKYASPAHRAVARLTNDLQTAIERLTFNAPDWETYQATRTARELIFELDPATGVVVKEGMDEYVELCRALLTILTLDSKQSTNARRALFLYSCLLHLANVSNLTLAAATAANAPHTPFTAFSQPLRSFLLRLPLYVPLYGLTLIPTYILPSKVAHHFAAREEESLSSVKTLVSFFFTSILYGGLLVKGMQWARWSPPSLLVGLAGVWLMHDIGRTNIDTAYGLVKQVRFGYRLWRAGVNPWIAPQQTSTRSSSFPPPPKESSPPHKFSGWSRLPTATINISNNNNSDNLQSSISAKRTHSLFFYGTLVHPKILSRVIGNSGSHLRIQNAVLPGAQLYHVKGEEYPGLIQTTSPSPSVSSSPAAVGVKGTLVTGLSHADVACLDAFEGDEYERLPVTVIPDPNAPVESNSARLANAGGAPLHSILAGLTKDRIAQLCNREHLYNGIGAQVYSWTAGEERLDLDKVWEFDVFARENAKNWISDDDDDDDDDEKREVEHEHEYQLVDQIHATTITTSMLTVTPPNVPSTPTTDQMEKLVRDNEGEGEGEGEGEGEDEDESEADWIQTQAKHLTSNAKVQEAINKVVRMLREKPSIQFYVDRAFSSSSKPQQRGGGGDNLKRSALRDRELLGALFKAREMARNALKILVESSVVVDDEKYEEETMACLLRAKIRAMSRVGVQLQGDNNKLKLYVDAPWPFTKTQVDKYYANLEFSKAESKKSA
;
A
#
# COMPACT_ATOMS: atom_id res chain seq x y z
N MET A 1 64.78 -65.83 7.45
CA MET A 1 63.39 -66.05 7.88
C MET A 1 62.58 -64.87 7.36
N THR A 2 62.18 -64.95 6.09
CA THR A 2 60.79 -65.19 5.56
C THR A 2 60.06 -63.85 5.33
N SER A 3 60.14 -63.20 4.16
CA SER A 3 59.50 -63.44 2.84
C SER A 3 58.01 -63.07 2.74
N ILE A 4 57.70 -61.94 2.04
CA ILE A 4 56.74 -61.67 0.90
C ILE A 4 55.53 -62.64 0.72
N PRO A 5 54.31 -62.28 0.20
CA PRO A 5 53.89 -61.21 -0.76
C PRO A 5 52.61 -60.40 -0.37
N ALA A 6 52.27 -59.23 -0.93
CA ALA A 6 51.83 -58.82 -2.29
C ALA A 6 50.48 -59.38 -2.79
N SER A 7 49.48 -58.51 -2.99
CA SER A 7 48.37 -58.72 -3.93
C SER A 7 47.85 -57.37 -4.45
N ALA A 8 47.73 -57.24 -5.77
CA ALA A 8 47.30 -56.04 -6.48
C ALA A 8 45.93 -56.25 -7.20
N SER A 9 45.19 -55.13 -7.36
CA SER A 9 44.22 -54.76 -8.42
C SER A 9 42.82 -55.43 -8.47
N PRO A 10 41.81 -54.90 -9.22
CA PRO A 10 41.50 -53.50 -9.63
C PRO A 10 40.00 -53.12 -9.42
N SER A 11 39.61 -51.84 -9.57
CA SER A 11 38.46 -51.40 -10.42
C SER A 11 37.97 -49.97 -10.13
N SER A 12 37.54 -49.36 -11.22
CA SER A 12 37.05 -48.01 -11.47
C SER A 12 35.74 -47.64 -10.76
N SER A 13 35.64 -46.38 -10.31
CA SER A 13 34.38 -45.64 -10.36
C SER A 13 34.62 -44.15 -10.14
N THR A 14 34.31 -43.38 -11.17
CA THR A 14 34.28 -41.93 -11.29
C THR A 14 33.39 -41.33 -10.20
N ARG A 15 33.95 -40.55 -9.28
CA ARG A 15 33.16 -39.75 -8.34
C ARG A 15 33.68 -38.31 -8.33
N ALA A 16 32.87 -37.43 -8.91
CA ALA A 16 33.08 -35.99 -8.89
C ALA A 16 33.23 -35.51 -7.45
N SER A 17 34.36 -34.86 -7.17
CA SER A 17 34.68 -34.27 -5.87
C SER A 17 33.84 -33.03 -5.63
N ALA A 18 32.92 -33.08 -4.67
CA ALA A 18 32.52 -31.89 -3.93
C ALA A 18 33.67 -31.52 -3.00
N LEU A 19 34.40 -30.45 -3.34
CA LEU A 19 35.53 -29.95 -2.57
C LEU A 19 35.04 -29.53 -1.16
N ALA A 20 35.48 -30.26 -0.13
CA ALA A 20 35.54 -29.75 1.22
C ALA A 20 36.61 -28.65 1.29
N PRO A 21 36.40 -27.53 2.00
CA PRO A 21 37.43 -26.53 2.18
C PRO A 21 38.54 -27.09 3.07
N SER A 22 39.77 -27.12 2.54
CA SER A 22 40.99 -27.49 3.24
C SER A 22 41.37 -26.46 4.31
N SER A 23 42.10 -26.96 5.31
CA SER A 23 42.60 -26.32 6.55
C SER A 23 43.15 -24.88 6.42
N PRO A 24 43.15 -24.09 7.52
CA PRO A 24 43.26 -22.64 7.47
C PRO A 24 44.69 -22.17 7.18
N SER A 25 44.85 -21.38 6.12
CA SER A 25 45.99 -20.48 5.99
C SER A 25 45.83 -19.32 6.98
N THR A 26 46.94 -18.92 7.60
CA THR A 26 47.04 -17.82 8.55
C THR A 26 46.74 -16.48 7.88
N GLY A 27 45.46 -16.14 7.76
CA GLY A 27 44.95 -14.84 7.36
C GLY A 27 44.06 -14.26 8.46
N LYS A 28 44.05 -12.92 8.59
CA LYS A 28 43.22 -12.15 9.54
C LYS A 28 41.79 -12.73 9.62
N PRO A 29 41.15 -12.75 10.82
CA PRO A 29 39.89 -13.44 11.01
C PRO A 29 38.85 -12.93 10.01
N LYS A 30 38.40 -13.84 9.12
CA LYS A 30 37.21 -13.66 8.30
C LYS A 30 36.04 -13.39 9.25
N ASP A 31 35.18 -12.44 8.85
CA ASP A 31 34.11 -11.83 9.63
C ASP A 31 33.54 -12.76 10.72
N ALA A 32 33.87 -12.46 11.98
CA ALA A 32 33.34 -13.20 13.13
C ALA A 32 31.81 -13.12 13.17
N VAL A 33 31.18 -14.17 13.70
CA VAL A 33 29.72 -14.29 13.89
C VAL A 33 29.13 -12.97 14.38
N PRO A 34 28.04 -12.45 13.79
CA PRO A 34 27.33 -11.32 14.36
C PRO A 34 26.93 -11.68 15.79
N SER A 35 27.56 -11.04 16.78
CA SER A 35 27.27 -11.25 18.20
C SER A 35 26.64 -9.99 18.78
N PHE A 36 25.72 -10.17 19.72
CA PHE A 36 25.09 -9.05 20.40
C PHE A 36 26.07 -8.42 21.38
N GLY A 37 26.55 -7.23 21.04
CA GLY A 37 27.39 -6.40 21.89
C GLY A 37 26.60 -5.33 22.63
N ILE A 38 27.33 -4.34 23.16
CA ILE A 38 26.79 -3.23 23.96
C ILE A 38 25.70 -2.44 23.22
N MET A 39 25.82 -2.27 21.89
CA MET A 39 24.85 -1.49 21.12
C MET A 39 23.47 -2.15 21.07
N TRP A 40 23.37 -3.48 21.13
CA TRP A 40 22.08 -4.16 21.25
C TRP A 40 21.34 -3.70 22.51
N THR A 41 22.00 -3.72 23.66
CA THR A 41 21.42 -3.28 24.93
C THR A 41 21.04 -1.80 24.90
N ILE A 42 21.88 -0.94 24.31
CA ILE A 42 21.59 0.48 24.18
C ILE A 42 20.38 0.72 23.28
N LEU A 43 20.36 0.20 22.06
CA LEU A 43 19.25 0.40 21.12
C LEU A 43 17.93 -0.13 21.67
N ARG A 44 17.96 -1.29 22.33
CA ARG A 44 16.79 -1.82 23.04
C ARG A 44 16.32 -0.88 24.15
N SER A 45 17.25 -0.37 24.98
CA SER A 45 16.91 0.57 26.06
C SER A 45 16.31 1.87 25.52
N ILE A 46 16.82 2.35 24.37
CA ILE A 46 16.24 3.49 23.66
C ILE A 46 14.80 3.15 23.23
N GLY A 47 14.55 1.96 22.67
CA GLY A 47 13.21 1.48 22.32
C GLY A 47 12.26 1.44 23.53
N ASP A 48 12.67 0.75 24.60
CA ASP A 48 11.93 0.60 25.86
C ASP A 48 11.53 1.97 26.47
N ILE A 49 12.38 3.00 26.33
CA ILE A 49 12.11 4.34 26.85
C ILE A 49 11.27 5.17 25.87
N SER A 50 11.61 5.15 24.58
CA SER A 50 11.06 6.03 23.55
C SER A 50 9.65 5.65 23.09
N LEU A 51 9.35 4.35 22.98
CA LEU A 51 8.04 3.88 22.51
C LEU A 51 6.88 4.33 23.43
N PRO A 52 6.97 4.28 24.78
CA PRO A 52 5.94 4.84 25.68
C PRO A 52 5.73 6.35 25.60
N PHE A 53 6.69 7.12 25.05
CA PHE A 53 6.52 8.56 24.77
C PHE A 53 5.79 8.80 23.47
N PHE A 54 6.19 8.08 22.42
CA PHE A 54 5.61 8.24 21.09
C PHE A 54 4.20 7.65 21.03
N PHE A 55 3.99 6.45 21.59
CA PHE A 55 2.71 5.77 21.61
C PHE A 55 2.02 5.87 22.96
N SER A 56 0.69 6.03 22.97
CA SER A 56 -0.10 5.92 24.20
C SER A 56 -0.08 4.49 24.76
N SER A 57 -0.07 3.51 23.87
CA SER A 57 0.00 2.09 24.17
C SER A 57 0.60 1.30 23.01
N VAL A 58 1.46 0.34 23.32
CA VAL A 58 1.89 -0.73 22.41
C VAL A 58 1.33 -2.03 22.99
N HIS A 59 0.42 -2.66 22.27
CA HIS A 59 -0.18 -3.93 22.68
C HIS A 59 0.56 -5.10 22.01
N VAL A 60 0.66 -6.23 22.69
CA VAL A 60 1.30 -7.44 22.15
C VAL A 60 0.27 -8.57 22.19
N SER A 61 -0.11 -9.06 21.02
CA SER A 61 -1.12 -10.10 20.85
C SER A 61 -0.48 -11.42 20.45
N SER A 62 -1.08 -12.51 20.92
CA SER A 62 -0.70 -13.88 20.55
C SER A 62 0.76 -14.25 20.83
N SER A 63 1.37 -13.67 21.88
CA SER A 63 2.76 -13.96 22.27
C SER A 63 3.01 -15.44 22.61
N HIS A 64 1.97 -16.18 22.99
CA HIS A 64 2.02 -17.62 23.26
C HIS A 64 2.27 -18.49 22.00
N LEU A 65 2.09 -17.93 20.80
CA LEU A 65 2.38 -18.62 19.53
C LEU A 65 3.87 -18.57 19.16
N VAL A 66 4.67 -17.75 19.85
CA VAL A 66 6.10 -17.60 19.60
C VAL A 66 6.84 -18.85 20.11
N PRO A 67 7.60 -19.56 19.26
CA PRO A 67 8.40 -20.70 19.71
C PRO A 67 9.42 -20.30 20.79
N SER A 68 9.75 -21.26 21.66
CA SER A 68 10.73 -21.08 22.73
C SER A 68 12.07 -20.57 22.20
N SER A 69 12.84 -19.87 23.04
CA SER A 69 14.14 -19.29 22.65
C SER A 69 15.17 -20.31 22.13
N ASN A 70 15.01 -21.60 22.41
CA ASN A 70 15.91 -22.66 21.95
C ASN A 70 15.62 -23.14 20.51
N THR A 71 14.50 -22.73 19.91
CA THR A 71 14.10 -23.13 18.56
C THR A 71 14.63 -22.11 17.54
N PRO A 72 15.47 -22.50 16.55
CA PRO A 72 15.88 -21.61 15.46
C PRO A 72 14.66 -21.04 14.73
N LEU A 73 14.64 -19.72 14.55
CA LEU A 73 13.44 -19.01 14.11
C LEU A 73 13.79 -17.96 13.07
N ILE A 74 13.00 -17.90 12.01
CA ILE A 74 12.98 -16.78 11.07
C ILE A 74 11.67 -16.02 11.29
N VAL A 75 11.76 -14.80 11.78
CA VAL A 75 10.65 -13.89 12.02
C VAL A 75 10.47 -13.03 10.78
N CYS A 76 9.30 -13.14 10.17
CA CYS A 76 8.93 -12.37 8.99
C CYS A 76 7.83 -11.39 9.37
N SER A 77 8.09 -10.08 9.24
CA SER A 77 7.11 -9.05 9.58
C SER A 77 6.85 -8.06 8.44
N ASN A 78 5.66 -7.45 8.43
CA ASN A 78 5.36 -6.34 7.53
C ASN A 78 6.23 -5.12 7.87
N HIS A 79 6.45 -4.24 6.89
CA HIS A 79 7.30 -3.07 7.05
C HIS A 79 6.58 -1.78 6.66
N THR A 80 5.85 -1.22 7.61
CA THR A 80 5.07 0.01 7.39
C THR A 80 5.75 1.24 7.98
N SER A 81 6.79 1.08 8.81
CA SER A 81 7.58 2.18 9.36
C SER A 81 9.05 1.77 9.58
N THR A 82 9.97 2.55 9.00
CA THR A 82 11.40 2.23 8.97
C THR A 82 11.98 1.83 10.33
N ILE A 83 12.10 2.75 11.28
CA ILE A 83 12.79 2.48 12.56
C ILE A 83 11.82 1.92 13.61
N LEU A 84 10.54 2.30 13.53
CA LEU A 84 9.57 1.91 14.55
C LEU A 84 9.21 0.44 14.51
N ASP A 85 9.18 -0.19 13.33
CA ASP A 85 8.91 -1.63 13.22
C ASP A 85 10.00 -2.44 13.92
N VAL A 86 11.27 -2.09 13.67
CA VAL A 86 12.44 -2.70 14.32
C VAL A 86 12.42 -2.46 15.83
N ALA A 87 12.11 -1.23 16.26
CA ALA A 87 12.07 -0.88 17.68
C ALA A 87 10.97 -1.62 18.42
N ILE A 88 9.76 -1.69 17.87
CA ILE A 88 8.62 -2.40 18.46
C ILE A 88 8.93 -3.89 18.52
N LEU A 89 9.36 -4.49 17.41
CA LEU A 89 9.67 -5.92 17.36
C LEU A 89 10.78 -6.27 18.35
N SER A 90 11.86 -5.49 18.43
CA SER A 90 12.99 -5.75 19.35
C SER A 90 12.65 -5.56 20.83
N SER A 91 11.87 -4.51 21.15
CA SER A 91 11.55 -4.15 22.54
C SER A 91 10.50 -5.07 23.14
N HIS A 92 9.54 -5.52 22.31
CA HIS A 92 8.37 -6.29 22.73
C HIS A 92 8.40 -7.77 22.31
N PHE A 93 9.50 -8.28 21.75
CA PHE A 93 9.63 -9.71 21.47
C PHE A 93 9.55 -10.55 22.76
N PRO A 94 8.82 -11.68 22.78
CA PRO A 94 8.73 -12.56 23.94
C PRO A 94 10.08 -13.03 24.46
N GLU A 95 10.16 -13.25 25.77
CA GLU A 95 11.39 -13.67 26.49
C GLU A 95 12.60 -12.71 26.30
N ARG A 96 12.36 -11.53 25.72
CA ARG A 96 13.44 -10.59 25.33
C ARG A 96 14.44 -11.21 24.37
N ARG A 97 14.03 -12.23 23.58
CA ARG A 97 14.90 -12.94 22.64
C ARG A 97 15.55 -11.95 21.66
N PRO A 98 16.90 -11.92 21.56
CA PRO A 98 17.60 -11.09 20.60
C PRO A 98 17.27 -11.49 19.15
N LEU A 99 17.14 -10.49 18.27
CA LEU A 99 16.82 -10.67 16.86
C LEU A 99 17.96 -10.15 15.99
N HIS A 100 18.46 -10.99 15.08
CA HIS A 100 19.41 -10.62 14.05
C HIS A 100 18.66 -10.07 12.84
N PHE A 101 18.66 -8.75 12.65
CA PHE A 101 17.98 -8.14 11.52
C PHE A 101 18.81 -8.19 10.24
N TRP A 102 18.14 -8.47 9.14
CA TRP A 102 18.70 -8.28 7.79
C TRP A 102 18.74 -6.79 7.44
N ALA A 103 19.93 -6.22 7.25
CA ALA A 103 20.14 -4.80 7.02
C ALA A 103 20.87 -4.50 5.70
N LYS A 104 20.44 -3.46 4.98
CA LYS A 104 21.03 -3.05 3.69
C LYS A 104 22.54 -2.79 3.80
N ALA A 105 23.33 -3.37 2.89
CA ALA A 105 24.78 -3.22 2.84
C ALA A 105 25.28 -1.77 2.88
N GLY A 106 24.53 -0.83 2.28
CA GLY A 106 24.85 0.59 2.30
C GLY A 106 24.98 1.18 3.71
N PHE A 107 24.26 0.65 4.70
CA PHE A 107 24.34 1.13 6.08
C PHE A 107 25.64 0.72 6.79
N PHE A 108 26.40 -0.23 6.25
CA PHE A 108 27.69 -0.68 6.81
C PHE A 108 28.89 0.10 6.25
N LYS A 109 28.68 1.10 5.36
CA LYS A 109 29.77 1.88 4.75
C LYS A 109 30.49 2.79 5.77
N ASN A 110 29.74 3.47 6.64
CA ASN A 110 30.29 4.37 7.66
C ASN A 110 30.71 3.55 8.91
N SER A 111 31.91 3.80 9.44
CA SER A 111 32.46 3.10 10.62
C SER A 111 31.55 3.16 11.85
N ILE A 112 30.85 4.29 12.08
CA ILE A 112 29.95 4.45 13.23
C ILE A 112 28.71 3.58 13.06
N THR A 113 28.04 3.67 11.91
CA THR A 113 26.82 2.88 11.63
C THR A 113 27.16 1.40 11.49
N ARG A 114 28.32 1.06 10.94
CA ARG A 114 28.87 -0.30 10.91
C ARG A 114 29.02 -0.85 12.32
N PHE A 115 29.67 -0.12 13.22
CA PHE A 115 29.82 -0.54 14.62
C PHE A 115 28.47 -0.73 15.32
N ILE A 116 27.53 0.20 15.12
CA ILE A 116 26.18 0.09 15.69
C ILE A 116 25.48 -1.16 15.19
N LEU A 117 25.48 -1.41 13.88
CA LEU A 117 24.80 -2.55 13.26
C LEU A 117 25.46 -3.88 13.62
N THR A 118 26.79 -3.98 13.57
CA THR A 118 27.49 -5.23 13.94
C THR A 118 27.35 -5.52 15.43
N SER A 119 27.53 -4.52 16.31
CA SER A 119 27.35 -4.69 17.75
C SER A 119 25.88 -4.89 18.17
N SER A 120 24.92 -4.68 17.27
CA SER A 120 23.51 -5.03 17.50
C SER A 120 23.11 -6.36 16.85
N GLY A 121 24.07 -7.11 16.28
CA GLY A 121 23.84 -8.41 15.68
C GLY A 121 23.20 -8.36 14.28
N ASN A 122 23.17 -7.22 13.60
CA ASN A 122 22.59 -7.15 12.25
C ASN A 122 23.44 -7.90 11.23
N ILE A 123 22.75 -8.58 10.31
CA ILE A 123 23.35 -9.32 9.20
C ILE A 123 23.29 -8.44 7.95
N LYS A 124 24.46 -8.27 7.31
CA LYS A 124 24.59 -7.47 6.10
C LYS A 124 23.95 -8.19 4.92
N VAL A 125 23.00 -7.54 4.26
CA VAL A 125 22.40 -8.00 2.99
C VAL A 125 22.91 -7.15 1.85
N ASP A 126 23.67 -7.76 0.95
CA ASP A 126 24.05 -7.16 -0.32
C ASP A 126 23.06 -7.57 -1.40
N ARG A 127 22.33 -6.60 -1.95
CA ARG A 127 21.33 -6.86 -3.00
C ARG A 127 21.94 -6.89 -4.40
N ARG A 128 23.21 -6.48 -4.54
CA ARG A 128 23.93 -6.39 -5.81
C ARG A 128 24.87 -7.55 -6.04
N ASN A 129 25.45 -8.08 -4.97
CA ASN A 129 26.39 -9.19 -5.06
C ASN A 129 25.66 -10.45 -5.54
N LYS A 130 26.13 -11.05 -6.64
CA LYS A 130 25.56 -12.27 -7.23
C LYS A 130 25.71 -13.52 -6.35
N ASN A 131 26.50 -13.46 -5.29
CA ASN A 131 26.79 -14.60 -4.42
C ASN A 131 26.27 -14.39 -2.98
N ASN A 132 25.12 -14.98 -2.67
CA ASN A 132 24.48 -14.89 -1.34
C ASN A 132 25.10 -15.80 -0.28
N GLN A 133 26.18 -16.51 -0.60
CA GLN A 133 26.83 -17.42 0.35
C GLN A 133 27.21 -16.72 1.67
N ALA A 134 27.63 -15.46 1.62
CA ALA A 134 27.97 -14.69 2.83
C ALA A 134 26.72 -14.34 3.69
N LEU A 135 25.57 -14.11 3.05
CA LEU A 135 24.30 -13.88 3.73
C LEU A 135 23.84 -15.16 4.42
N PHE A 136 23.86 -16.29 3.71
CA PHE A 136 23.49 -17.58 4.27
C PHE A 136 24.46 -18.04 5.35
N SER A 137 25.77 -17.84 5.19
CA SER A 137 26.75 -18.20 6.22
C SER A 137 26.48 -17.45 7.52
N GLY A 138 26.29 -16.13 7.47
CA GLY A 138 25.97 -15.33 8.66
C GLY A 138 24.61 -15.70 9.28
N THR A 139 23.61 -15.98 8.44
CA THR A 139 22.27 -16.41 8.87
C THR A 139 22.33 -17.79 9.54
N PHE A 140 23.02 -18.76 8.95
CA PHE A 140 23.14 -20.12 9.46
C PHE A 140 23.95 -20.16 10.74
N GLU A 141 25.02 -19.37 10.82
CA GLU A 141 25.84 -19.29 12.02
C GLU A 141 25.07 -18.69 13.21
N ALA A 142 24.30 -17.63 12.97
CA ALA A 142 23.39 -17.06 13.96
C ALA A 142 22.32 -18.08 14.40
N MET A 143 21.70 -18.79 13.46
CA MET A 143 20.69 -19.81 13.77
C MET A 143 21.27 -21.05 14.48
N LYS A 144 22.50 -21.45 14.17
CA LYS A 144 23.21 -22.56 14.84
C LYS A 144 23.43 -22.26 16.32
N ASN A 145 23.65 -21.00 16.66
CA ASN A 145 23.77 -20.55 18.04
C ASN A 145 22.42 -20.37 18.75
N GLY A 146 21.31 -20.86 18.16
CA GLY A 146 19.96 -20.69 18.68
C GLY A 146 19.36 -19.29 18.46
N GLY A 147 20.02 -18.45 17.65
CA GLY A 147 19.56 -17.10 17.34
C GLY A 147 18.25 -17.08 16.54
N ALA A 148 17.52 -15.97 16.66
CA ALA A 148 16.38 -15.67 15.80
C ALA A 148 16.79 -14.63 14.76
N ILE A 149 16.40 -14.86 13.51
CA ILE A 149 16.60 -13.93 12.41
C ILE A 149 15.31 -13.15 12.24
N ALA A 150 15.40 -11.84 12.04
CA ALA A 150 14.24 -11.00 11.72
C ALA A 150 14.44 -10.33 10.36
N LEU A 151 13.42 -10.40 9.52
CA LEU A 151 13.43 -9.75 8.22
C LEU A 151 12.05 -9.24 7.83
N PHE A 152 12.08 -8.31 6.88
CA PHE A 152 10.91 -7.68 6.29
C PHE A 152 10.81 -8.15 4.83
N PRO A 153 9.96 -9.14 4.53
CA PRO A 153 9.98 -9.81 3.23
C PRO A 153 9.48 -8.93 2.08
N GLU A 154 8.89 -7.77 2.35
CA GLU A 154 8.59 -6.74 1.34
C GLU A 154 9.86 -6.16 0.69
N GLY A 155 11.00 -6.19 1.41
CA GLY A 155 12.29 -5.67 0.94
C GLY A 155 12.41 -4.14 0.94
N GLY A 156 11.38 -3.43 1.38
CA GLY A 156 11.34 -1.99 1.62
C GLY A 156 10.31 -1.68 2.69
N SER A 157 10.28 -0.44 3.19
CA SER A 157 9.11 0.04 3.91
C SER A 157 8.15 0.67 2.91
N TYR A 158 6.85 0.51 3.12
CA TYR A 158 5.83 1.08 2.24
C TYR A 158 4.66 1.66 3.02
N THR A 159 4.01 2.65 2.41
CA THR A 159 2.78 3.25 2.90
C THR A 159 1.73 3.05 1.83
N ILE A 160 1.03 1.93 1.93
CA ILE A 160 -0.03 1.46 1.03
C ILE A 160 -1.18 0.88 1.89
N PRO A 161 -2.42 0.78 1.35
CA PRO A 161 -3.59 0.36 2.13
C PRO A 161 -3.62 -1.15 2.46
N ASN A 162 -2.76 -1.94 1.83
CA ASN A 162 -2.61 -3.39 1.96
C ASN A 162 -1.15 -3.82 2.09
N LEU A 163 -0.91 -5.10 2.39
CA LEU A 163 0.43 -5.69 2.47
C LEU A 163 1.07 -5.73 1.07
N ALA A 164 2.31 -5.25 0.94
CA ALA A 164 3.05 -5.38 -0.31
C ALA A 164 3.41 -6.84 -0.57
N GLN A 165 3.61 -7.19 -1.85
CA GLN A 165 3.97 -8.55 -2.22
C GLN A 165 5.29 -8.97 -1.57
N LEU A 166 5.31 -10.16 -0.98
CA LEU A 166 6.51 -10.69 -0.35
C LEU A 166 7.54 -11.19 -1.38
N LYS A 167 8.82 -10.96 -1.06
CA LYS A 167 9.98 -11.55 -1.74
C LYS A 167 10.32 -12.91 -1.17
N MET A 168 10.92 -13.76 -1.99
CA MET A 168 11.17 -15.17 -1.67
C MET A 168 12.36 -15.42 -0.71
N GLY A 169 13.25 -14.45 -0.50
CA GLY A 169 14.49 -14.65 0.25
C GLY A 169 14.34 -15.22 1.66
N GLY A 170 13.28 -14.85 2.40
CA GLY A 170 13.03 -15.36 3.75
C GLY A 170 12.63 -16.84 3.76
N ALA A 171 11.74 -17.25 2.86
CA ALA A 171 11.35 -18.64 2.68
C ALA A 171 12.52 -19.50 2.18
N TRP A 172 13.34 -18.95 1.27
CA TRP A 172 14.54 -19.62 0.77
C TRP A 172 15.55 -19.90 1.89
N ALA A 173 15.85 -18.88 2.71
CA ALA A 173 16.78 -19.03 3.83
C ALA A 173 16.33 -20.10 4.83
N ALA A 174 15.02 -20.21 5.07
CA ALA A 174 14.46 -21.23 5.95
C ALA A 174 14.65 -22.65 5.39
N LEU A 175 14.32 -22.87 4.12
CA LEU A 175 14.41 -24.17 3.47
C LEU A 175 15.86 -24.64 3.30
N GLU A 176 16.78 -23.74 2.92
CA GLU A 176 18.20 -24.06 2.83
C GLU A 176 18.81 -24.41 4.20
N TYR A 177 18.39 -23.72 5.26
CA TYR A 177 18.86 -24.08 6.60
C TYR A 177 18.29 -25.43 7.07
N SER A 178 17.04 -25.73 6.73
CA SER A 178 16.44 -27.04 6.98
C SER A 178 17.20 -28.16 6.26
N ARG A 179 17.56 -27.95 4.98
CA ARG A 179 18.43 -28.85 4.20
C ARG A 179 19.78 -29.05 4.88
N TYR A 180 20.42 -27.98 5.33
CA TYR A 180 21.69 -28.04 6.05
C TYR A 180 21.60 -28.91 7.32
N LEU A 181 20.54 -28.76 8.11
CA LEU A 181 20.33 -29.58 9.32
C LEU A 181 20.08 -31.06 8.99
N GLN A 182 19.35 -31.37 7.92
CA GLN A 182 19.13 -32.76 7.50
C GLN A 182 20.44 -33.45 7.10
N LEU A 183 21.28 -32.77 6.32
CA LEU A 183 22.60 -33.30 5.92
C LEU A 183 23.51 -33.54 7.13
N GLN A 184 23.49 -32.68 8.15
CA GLN A 184 24.26 -32.91 9.38
C GLN A 184 23.75 -34.12 10.16
N ASN A 185 22.44 -34.24 10.33
CA ASN A 185 21.84 -35.38 11.03
C ASN A 185 22.15 -36.70 10.33
N GLU A 186 22.18 -36.74 8.99
CA GLU A 186 22.60 -37.92 8.21
C GLU A 186 24.09 -38.26 8.40
N THR A 187 24.94 -37.23 8.54
CA THR A 187 26.39 -37.41 8.75
C THR A 187 26.71 -37.91 10.18
N GLU A 188 25.89 -37.52 11.17
CA GLU A 188 26.04 -37.89 12.58
C GLU A 188 25.37 -39.23 12.94
N THR A 189 24.23 -39.56 12.32
CA THR A 189 23.55 -40.87 12.49
C THR A 189 24.37 -42.04 11.95
N GLY A 190 25.30 -41.80 11.03
CA GLY A 190 26.32 -42.78 10.62
C GLY A 190 27.40 -43.07 11.68
N LYS A 191 27.46 -42.33 12.80
CA LYS A 191 28.50 -42.45 13.82
C LYS A 191 28.02 -42.76 15.24
N ASN A 192 26.80 -42.38 15.65
CA ASN A 192 26.30 -42.65 17.00
C ASN A 192 24.79 -42.97 17.00
N GLN A 193 24.47 -44.26 16.99
CA GLN A 193 23.11 -44.79 16.99
C GLN A 193 22.54 -44.96 18.41
N ALA A 194 22.75 -43.99 19.31
CA ALA A 194 22.30 -44.11 20.70
C ALA A 194 22.16 -42.75 21.41
N GLN A 195 21.14 -41.96 21.06
CA GLN A 195 20.33 -41.15 21.98
C GLN A 195 19.32 -40.36 21.16
N GLY A 196 18.04 -40.40 21.55
CA GLY A 196 16.95 -39.68 20.88
C GLY A 196 17.09 -38.17 21.02
N THR A 197 18.00 -37.57 20.25
CA THR A 197 18.12 -36.11 20.12
C THR A 197 16.92 -35.58 19.35
N SER A 198 16.14 -34.72 20.03
CA SER A 198 15.07 -33.92 19.44
C SER A 198 15.55 -33.28 18.13
N ARG A 199 14.84 -33.58 17.03
CA ARG A 199 15.11 -32.99 15.70
C ARG A 199 14.94 -31.48 15.83
N ILE A 200 16.04 -30.73 15.72
CA ILE A 200 16.01 -29.27 15.75
C ILE A 200 15.24 -28.81 14.49
N GLU A 201 14.02 -28.34 14.69
CA GLU A 201 13.13 -27.89 13.62
C GLU A 201 13.23 -26.37 13.49
N VAL A 202 13.38 -25.89 12.24
CA VAL A 202 13.40 -24.46 11.91
C VAL A 202 11.97 -24.06 11.58
N LYS A 203 11.53 -22.92 12.12
CA LYS A 203 10.18 -22.39 11.85
C LYS A 203 10.24 -20.98 11.31
N ILE A 204 9.24 -20.63 10.51
CA ILE A 204 8.97 -19.24 10.13
C ILE A 204 7.85 -18.71 11.02
N LEU A 205 8.10 -17.62 11.73
CA LEU A 205 7.10 -16.92 12.53
C LEU A 205 6.58 -15.69 11.76
N PRO A 206 5.34 -15.72 11.25
CA PRO A 206 4.69 -14.50 10.77
C PRO A 206 4.41 -13.57 11.95
N ALA A 207 4.76 -12.30 11.80
CA ALA A 207 4.46 -11.24 12.75
C ALA A 207 3.93 -10.01 12.00
N ALA A 208 3.14 -9.18 12.66
CA ALA A 208 2.73 -7.90 12.09
C ALA A 208 2.78 -6.78 13.12
N VAL A 209 3.28 -5.62 12.68
CA VAL A 209 3.14 -4.36 13.40
C VAL A 209 2.02 -3.57 12.74
N VAL A 210 0.98 -3.27 13.53
CA VAL A 210 -0.19 -2.52 13.09
C VAL A 210 -0.29 -1.22 13.88
N PHE A 211 -0.47 -0.11 13.16
CA PHE A 211 -0.61 1.20 13.76
C PHE A 211 -2.04 1.73 13.59
N ASP A 212 -2.61 2.32 14.64
CA ASP A 212 -3.84 3.13 14.55
C ASP A 212 -3.56 4.40 13.72
N ASP A 213 -2.38 5.00 13.93
CA ASP A 213 -1.83 6.08 13.12
C ASP A 213 -0.34 6.23 13.39
N LYS A 214 0.52 5.77 12.49
CA LYS A 214 1.98 5.83 12.69
C LYS A 214 2.52 7.27 12.70
N SER A 215 1.82 8.21 12.06
CA SER A 215 2.28 9.59 11.88
C SER A 215 2.00 10.50 13.08
N LYS A 216 1.03 10.12 13.92
CA LYS A 216 0.54 10.92 15.06
C LYS A 216 1.22 10.49 16.36
N PHE A 217 1.78 11.47 17.07
CA PHE A 217 2.15 11.29 18.47
C PHE A 217 0.94 10.85 19.30
N ARG A 218 1.22 10.03 20.32
CA ARG A 218 0.23 9.45 21.23
C ARG A 218 -0.84 8.61 20.52
N SER A 219 -0.49 8.08 19.35
CA SER A 219 -1.27 7.03 18.71
C SER A 219 -1.03 5.68 19.39
N ARG A 220 -1.67 4.62 18.88
CA ARG A 220 -1.58 3.26 19.39
C ARG A 220 -0.93 2.35 18.36
N ALA A 221 -0.20 1.34 18.84
CA ALA A 221 0.37 0.29 18.01
C ALA A 221 0.07 -1.08 18.60
N GLU A 222 0.10 -2.09 17.75
CA GLU A 222 -0.06 -3.49 18.12
C GLU A 222 1.00 -4.34 17.41
N LEU A 223 1.67 -5.21 18.17
CA LEU A 223 2.52 -6.27 17.65
C LEU A 223 1.75 -7.59 17.76
N ARG A 224 1.44 -8.22 16.62
CA ARG A 224 0.70 -9.49 16.55
C ARG A 224 1.62 -10.59 16.05
N PHE A 225 1.51 -11.76 16.65
CA PHE A 225 2.18 -12.98 16.18
C PHE A 225 1.16 -13.96 15.61
N GLY A 226 1.48 -14.56 14.46
CA GLY A 226 0.70 -15.64 13.87
C GLY A 226 1.23 -17.02 14.27
N LYS A 227 0.55 -18.07 13.80
CA LYS A 227 1.00 -19.45 14.00
C LYS A 227 2.30 -19.67 13.22
N ALA A 228 3.33 -20.17 13.91
CA ALA A 228 4.60 -20.50 13.26
C ALA A 228 4.39 -21.61 12.20
N ILE A 229 4.93 -21.37 11.00
CA ILE A 229 4.87 -22.27 9.86
C ILE A 229 6.02 -23.28 9.97
N SER A 230 5.67 -24.56 9.95
CA SER A 230 6.63 -25.68 9.88
C SER A 230 7.09 -25.88 8.43
N LEU A 231 8.35 -26.28 8.25
CA LEU A 231 8.93 -26.49 6.93
C LEU A 231 8.70 -27.91 6.38
N ASP A 232 8.14 -28.82 7.19
CA ASP A 232 7.99 -30.24 6.84
C ASP A 232 7.17 -30.45 5.56
N ALA A 233 6.14 -29.62 5.32
CA ALA A 233 5.29 -29.72 4.13
C ALA A 233 5.96 -29.28 2.81
N TYR A 234 7.14 -28.66 2.88
CA TYR A 234 7.82 -28.03 1.74
C TYR A 234 9.20 -28.64 1.48
N ILE A 235 9.84 -29.23 2.49
CA ILE A 235 11.23 -29.66 2.40
C ILE A 235 11.43 -30.82 1.42
N GLU A 236 10.49 -31.77 1.33
CA GLU A 236 10.59 -32.89 0.38
C GLU A 236 10.56 -32.42 -1.07
N GLU A 237 9.63 -31.51 -1.39
CA GLU A 237 9.54 -30.87 -2.70
C GLU A 237 10.81 -30.05 -2.98
N PHE A 238 11.30 -29.31 -1.99
CA PHE A 238 12.52 -28.49 -2.12
C PHE A 238 13.77 -29.31 -2.45
N LEU A 239 13.88 -30.52 -1.89
CA LEU A 239 15.00 -31.44 -2.11
C LEU A 239 14.82 -32.33 -3.35
N SER A 240 13.63 -32.35 -3.95
CA SER A 240 13.35 -33.23 -5.09
C SER A 240 14.08 -32.80 -6.37
N SER A 241 14.48 -33.78 -7.17
CA SER A 241 15.09 -33.54 -8.49
C SER A 241 14.01 -33.13 -9.51
N PRO A 242 14.34 -32.32 -10.53
CA PRO A 242 13.42 -32.01 -11.61
C PRO A 242 12.94 -33.29 -12.33
N SER A 243 11.67 -33.32 -12.78
CA SER A 243 11.14 -34.45 -13.55
C SER A 243 11.75 -34.49 -14.97
N PRO A 244 12.21 -35.65 -15.47
CA PRO A 244 12.82 -35.80 -16.80
C PRO A 244 11.86 -35.48 -17.96
N SER A 245 10.54 -35.45 -17.73
CA SER A 245 9.55 -35.05 -18.73
C SER A 245 9.56 -33.55 -19.06
N ILE A 246 10.06 -32.71 -18.15
CA ILE A 246 10.15 -31.24 -18.32
C ILE A 246 11.45 -30.86 -19.05
N ASP A 247 12.52 -31.65 -18.89
CA ASP A 247 13.79 -31.45 -19.61
C ASP A 247 13.64 -31.50 -21.14
N LEU A 248 12.66 -32.26 -21.65
CA LEU A 248 12.39 -32.32 -23.09
C LEU A 248 11.69 -31.05 -23.62
N ALA A 249 10.89 -30.36 -22.80
CA ALA A 249 10.28 -29.07 -23.14
C ALA A 249 11.24 -27.89 -22.92
N ILE A 250 12.23 -28.04 -22.03
CA ILE A 250 13.26 -27.03 -21.74
C ILE A 250 14.38 -27.03 -22.79
N LYS A 251 14.57 -28.13 -23.54
CA LYS A 251 15.59 -28.20 -24.61
C LYS A 251 15.41 -27.19 -25.75
N ASP A 252 14.19 -26.70 -26.00
CA ASP A 252 13.92 -25.63 -26.98
C ASP A 252 14.06 -24.20 -26.39
N ARG A 253 14.33 -24.09 -25.08
CA ARG A 253 14.65 -22.84 -24.38
C ARG A 253 16.06 -22.91 -23.81
N SER A 254 17.04 -23.07 -24.69
CA SER A 254 18.46 -23.08 -24.33
C SER A 254 18.93 -21.71 -23.84
N LYS A 255 18.84 -21.49 -22.52
CA LYS A 255 19.82 -20.78 -21.66
C LYS A 255 19.41 -20.64 -20.17
N LEU A 256 18.39 -21.34 -19.67
CA LEU A 256 18.03 -21.28 -18.24
C LEU A 256 18.37 -22.57 -17.48
N GLU A 257 19.43 -22.46 -16.69
CA GLU A 257 19.63 -23.00 -15.34
C GLU A 257 19.34 -24.50 -15.10
N ASP A 258 20.45 -25.22 -15.01
CA ASP A 258 20.59 -26.62 -14.61
C ASP A 258 19.91 -26.90 -13.25
N GLY A 259 19.36 -28.10 -13.09
CA GLY A 259 18.42 -28.53 -12.05
C GLY A 259 18.90 -28.60 -10.59
N THR A 260 19.92 -27.82 -10.22
CA THR A 260 20.44 -27.65 -8.87
C THR A 260 20.85 -26.19 -8.65
N ILE A 261 19.89 -25.26 -8.75
CA ILE A 261 20.19 -23.83 -8.65
C ILE A 261 20.31 -23.45 -7.16
N PRO A 262 21.50 -23.05 -6.66
CA PRO A 262 21.62 -22.43 -5.33
C PRO A 262 20.85 -21.10 -5.30
N ALA A 263 20.53 -20.54 -4.13
CA ALA A 263 19.83 -19.25 -4.08
C ALA A 263 20.62 -18.14 -4.80
N THR A 264 20.22 -17.82 -6.03
CA THR A 264 20.73 -16.67 -6.76
C THR A 264 20.07 -15.41 -6.19
N PRO A 265 20.75 -14.25 -6.19
CA PRO A 265 20.16 -13.03 -5.67
C PRO A 265 18.91 -12.64 -6.44
N GLU A 266 18.87 -12.94 -7.74
CA GLU A 266 17.65 -12.82 -8.52
C GLU A 266 16.50 -13.63 -7.94
N SER A 267 16.70 -14.91 -7.61
CA SER A 267 15.63 -15.74 -7.02
C SER A 267 15.20 -15.22 -5.65
N MET A 268 16.12 -14.69 -4.84
CA MET A 268 15.78 -14.15 -3.52
C MET A 268 15.07 -12.79 -3.56
N THR A 269 15.39 -11.94 -4.53
CA THR A 269 14.79 -10.60 -4.66
C THR A 269 13.52 -10.58 -5.50
N ARG A 270 13.22 -11.67 -6.22
CA ARG A 270 11.97 -11.84 -6.97
C ARG A 270 10.78 -11.77 -6.03
N PHE A 271 9.80 -10.95 -6.40
CA PHE A 271 8.48 -10.98 -5.80
C PHE A 271 7.80 -12.30 -6.14
N ASN A 272 7.08 -12.85 -5.17
CA ASN A 272 6.24 -14.00 -5.45
C ASN A 272 5.05 -13.54 -6.32
N THR A 273 4.95 -13.97 -7.57
CA THR A 273 3.83 -13.58 -8.44
C THR A 273 2.69 -14.61 -8.45
N ILE A 274 2.75 -15.64 -7.60
CA ILE A 274 1.67 -16.63 -7.45
C ILE A 274 0.56 -16.02 -6.59
N ALA A 275 -0.23 -15.12 -7.16
CA ALA A 275 -1.62 -14.98 -6.77
C ALA A 275 -2.39 -15.64 -7.91
N GLY A 276 -3.10 -16.75 -7.67
CA GLY A 276 -3.98 -17.41 -8.65
C GLY A 276 -3.31 -18.25 -9.75
N GLU A 277 -3.52 -19.57 -9.66
CA GLU A 277 -3.74 -20.54 -10.76
C GLU A 277 -2.63 -21.13 -11.65
N ASP A 278 -1.33 -20.79 -11.56
CA ASP A 278 -0.30 -21.55 -12.31
C ASP A 278 0.89 -22.00 -11.45
N GLU A 279 0.71 -23.03 -10.62
CA GLU A 279 1.79 -23.71 -9.88
C GLU A 279 2.87 -24.29 -10.82
N GLN A 280 2.53 -24.58 -12.09
CA GLN A 280 3.47 -25.08 -13.11
C GLN A 280 4.42 -24.01 -13.69
N LYS A 281 4.31 -22.73 -13.31
CA LYS A 281 5.15 -21.65 -13.88
C LYS A 281 6.64 -21.76 -13.52
N TYR A 282 6.98 -22.40 -12.38
CA TYR A 282 8.37 -22.63 -11.99
C TYR A 282 8.84 -24.04 -12.39
N ALA A 283 9.86 -24.08 -13.25
CA ALA A 283 10.43 -25.33 -13.76
C ALA A 283 11.05 -26.20 -12.65
N SER A 284 11.78 -25.61 -11.70
CA SER A 284 12.44 -26.37 -10.63
C SER A 284 11.50 -26.63 -9.44
N PRO A 285 11.49 -27.84 -8.85
CA PRO A 285 10.76 -28.13 -7.61
C PRO A 285 11.13 -27.23 -6.42
N ALA A 286 12.42 -26.87 -6.29
CA ALA A 286 12.89 -25.96 -5.24
C ALA A 286 12.20 -24.59 -5.27
N HIS A 287 12.13 -23.96 -6.45
CA HIS A 287 11.44 -22.68 -6.61
C HIS A 287 9.92 -22.78 -6.33
N ARG A 288 9.27 -23.90 -6.71
CA ARG A 288 7.85 -24.11 -6.38
C ARG A 288 7.63 -24.21 -4.88
N ALA A 289 8.45 -25.00 -4.18
CA ALA A 289 8.37 -25.12 -2.72
C ALA A 289 8.56 -23.77 -2.02
N VAL A 290 9.53 -22.97 -2.46
CA VAL A 290 9.79 -21.63 -1.92
C VAL A 290 8.63 -20.67 -2.21
N ALA A 291 8.10 -20.69 -3.43
CA ALA A 291 6.99 -19.81 -3.81
C ALA A 291 5.70 -20.17 -3.06
N ARG A 292 5.42 -21.46 -2.86
CA ARG A 292 4.31 -21.96 -2.04
C ARG A 292 4.47 -21.52 -0.57
N LEU A 293 5.65 -21.71 0.02
CA LEU A 293 5.94 -21.25 1.37
C LEU A 293 5.83 -19.72 1.51
N THR A 294 6.26 -18.98 0.49
CA THR A 294 6.14 -17.51 0.47
C THR A 294 4.68 -17.07 0.38
N ASN A 295 3.85 -17.79 -0.38
CA ASN A 295 2.41 -17.53 -0.47
C ASN A 295 1.68 -17.83 0.86
N ASP A 296 2.03 -18.94 1.51
CA ASP A 296 1.48 -19.29 2.83
C ASP A 296 1.90 -18.26 3.88
N LEU A 297 3.13 -17.74 3.78
CA LEU A 297 3.62 -16.64 4.60
C LEU A 297 2.89 -15.32 4.32
N GLN A 298 2.67 -14.96 3.05
CA GLN A 298 1.88 -13.80 2.62
C GLN A 298 0.49 -13.87 3.27
N THR A 299 -0.22 -14.99 3.06
CA THR A 299 -1.55 -15.24 3.63
C THR A 299 -1.54 -15.14 5.16
N ALA A 300 -0.49 -15.65 5.81
CA ALA A 300 -0.36 -15.59 7.26
C ALA A 300 -0.20 -14.14 7.78
N ILE A 301 0.62 -13.31 7.14
CA ILE A 301 0.80 -11.89 7.52
C ILE A 301 -0.44 -11.06 7.15
N GLU A 302 -1.11 -11.37 6.03
CA GLU A 302 -2.37 -10.73 5.64
C GLU A 302 -3.48 -10.96 6.67
N ARG A 303 -3.54 -12.14 7.28
CA ARG A 303 -4.48 -12.41 8.38
C ARG A 303 -4.17 -11.63 9.67
N LEU A 304 -2.92 -11.22 9.87
CA LEU A 304 -2.52 -10.38 11.00
C LEU A 304 -2.77 -8.89 10.76
N THR A 305 -3.26 -8.53 9.57
CA THR A 305 -3.53 -7.15 9.12
C THR A 305 -4.93 -7.06 8.51
N PHE A 306 -5.41 -5.86 8.15
CA PHE A 306 -6.77 -5.67 7.62
C PHE A 306 -6.85 -5.29 6.14
N ASN A 307 -5.73 -5.19 5.43
CA ASN A 307 -5.57 -5.08 3.96
C ASN A 307 -6.77 -4.53 3.17
N ALA A 308 -6.90 -3.21 3.09
CA ALA A 308 -7.93 -2.59 2.27
C ALA A 308 -7.51 -2.53 0.78
N PRO A 309 -8.45 -2.66 -0.17
CA PRO A 309 -8.15 -2.66 -1.61
C PRO A 309 -7.60 -1.32 -2.12
N ASP A 310 -8.03 -0.22 -1.50
CA ASP A 310 -7.68 1.15 -1.91
C ASP A 310 -7.71 2.12 -0.70
N TRP A 311 -7.22 3.35 -0.89
CA TRP A 311 -7.18 4.36 0.17
C TRP A 311 -8.55 4.87 0.62
N GLU A 312 -9.53 4.91 -0.28
CA GLU A 312 -10.89 5.30 0.07
C GLU A 312 -11.48 4.28 1.04
N THR A 313 -11.39 3.00 0.72
CA THR A 313 -11.87 1.91 1.56
C THR A 313 -11.10 1.85 2.87
N TYR A 314 -9.77 1.99 2.83
CA TYR A 314 -8.93 2.05 4.05
C TYR A 314 -9.42 3.13 5.01
N GLN A 315 -9.66 4.34 4.48
CA GLN A 315 -10.03 5.48 5.28
C GLN A 315 -11.50 5.44 5.71
N ALA A 316 -12.40 4.91 4.88
CA ALA A 316 -13.79 4.66 5.23
C ALA A 316 -13.89 3.69 6.41
N THR A 317 -13.16 2.57 6.36
CA THR A 317 -13.08 1.58 7.46
C THR A 317 -12.60 2.22 8.75
N ARG A 318 -11.51 3.00 8.70
CA ARG A 318 -11.00 3.72 9.87
C ARG A 318 -12.02 4.71 10.43
N THR A 319 -12.69 5.44 9.54
CA THR A 319 -13.68 6.45 9.92
C THR A 319 -14.94 5.83 10.52
N ALA A 320 -15.40 4.68 9.98
CA ALA A 320 -16.50 3.91 10.55
C ALA A 320 -16.16 3.46 11.98
N ARG A 321 -14.97 2.89 12.19
CA ARG A 321 -14.50 2.52 13.53
C ARG A 321 -14.48 3.74 14.45
N GLU A 322 -13.87 4.84 14.04
CA GLU A 322 -13.79 6.05 14.86
C GLU A 322 -15.18 6.60 15.23
N LEU A 323 -16.18 6.50 14.34
CA LEU A 323 -17.56 6.87 14.63
C LEU A 323 -18.24 5.90 15.60
N ILE A 324 -18.04 4.59 15.45
CA ILE A 324 -18.62 3.57 16.33
C ILE A 324 -18.04 3.68 17.75
N PHE A 325 -16.75 4.01 17.87
CA PHE A 325 -15.99 4.07 19.12
C PHE A 325 -15.53 5.50 19.49
N GLU A 326 -16.40 6.50 19.35
CA GLU A 326 -16.10 7.89 19.74
C GLU A 326 -16.41 8.20 21.21
N LEU A 327 -17.64 8.63 21.47
CA LEU A 327 -18.17 9.12 22.72
C LEU A 327 -19.51 8.42 22.94
N ASP A 328 -19.78 8.05 24.17
CA ASP A 328 -21.13 7.68 24.55
C ASP A 328 -22.01 8.95 24.57
N PRO A 329 -23.13 9.00 23.82
CA PRO A 329 -23.95 10.20 23.74
C PRO A 329 -24.54 10.65 25.08
N ALA A 330 -24.85 9.70 25.98
CA ALA A 330 -25.50 9.97 27.27
C ALA A 330 -24.52 10.54 28.30
N THR A 331 -23.32 9.98 28.39
CA THR A 331 -22.31 10.35 29.38
C THR A 331 -21.29 11.37 28.87
N GLY A 332 -21.10 11.45 27.56
CA GLY A 332 -20.03 12.25 26.93
C GLY A 332 -18.63 11.67 27.17
N VAL A 333 -18.52 10.44 27.68
CA VAL A 333 -17.24 9.76 27.97
C VAL A 333 -16.73 9.08 26.71
N VAL A 334 -15.40 9.12 26.52
CA VAL A 334 -14.72 8.49 25.38
C VAL A 334 -14.80 6.97 25.46
N VAL A 335 -15.42 6.35 24.45
CA VAL A 335 -15.59 4.89 24.35
C VAL A 335 -14.63 4.36 23.30
N LYS A 336 -13.42 3.94 23.69
CA LYS A 336 -12.45 3.34 22.76
C LYS A 336 -12.44 1.82 22.83
N GLU A 337 -12.32 1.19 21.67
CA GLU A 337 -12.06 -0.23 21.52
C GLU A 337 -10.66 -0.62 22.04
N GLY A 338 -10.50 -1.90 22.36
CA GLY A 338 -9.19 -2.47 22.71
C GLY A 338 -8.30 -2.58 21.48
N MET A 339 -6.98 -2.42 21.64
CA MET A 339 -6.05 -2.62 20.53
C MET A 339 -5.95 -4.08 20.11
N ASP A 340 -6.15 -5.03 21.02
CA ASP A 340 -6.24 -6.47 20.76
C ASP A 340 -7.31 -6.84 19.72
N GLU A 341 -8.38 -6.05 19.67
CA GLU A 341 -9.52 -6.25 18.78
C GLU A 341 -9.42 -5.40 17.50
N TYR A 342 -8.42 -4.52 17.38
CA TYR A 342 -8.33 -3.51 16.32
C TYR A 342 -8.37 -4.11 14.92
N VAL A 343 -7.56 -5.13 14.66
CA VAL A 343 -7.47 -5.78 13.34
C VAL A 343 -8.78 -6.48 12.99
N GLU A 344 -9.34 -7.26 13.92
CA GLU A 344 -10.60 -7.99 13.69
C GLU A 344 -11.77 -7.05 13.42
N LEU A 345 -11.82 -5.91 14.13
CA LEU A 345 -12.84 -4.89 13.91
C LEU A 345 -12.67 -4.20 12.55
N CYS A 346 -11.45 -3.86 12.16
CA CYS A 346 -11.21 -3.25 10.86
C CYS A 346 -11.53 -4.24 9.72
N ARG A 347 -11.23 -5.53 9.89
CA ARG A 347 -11.61 -6.58 8.93
C ARG A 347 -13.12 -6.74 8.83
N ALA A 348 -13.83 -6.78 9.96
CA ALA A 348 -15.28 -6.85 10.00
C ALA A 348 -15.95 -5.64 9.32
N LEU A 349 -15.42 -4.43 9.55
CA LEU A 349 -15.86 -3.21 8.89
C LEU A 349 -15.53 -3.20 7.40
N LEU A 350 -14.35 -3.69 7.02
CA LEU A 350 -13.95 -3.81 5.63
C LEU A 350 -14.93 -4.71 4.89
N THR A 351 -15.23 -5.90 5.41
CA THR A 351 -16.20 -6.84 4.85
C THR A 351 -17.53 -6.16 4.51
N ILE A 352 -18.14 -5.44 5.46
CA ILE A 352 -19.44 -4.80 5.23
C ILE A 352 -19.36 -3.61 4.27
N LEU A 353 -18.21 -2.92 4.23
CA LEU A 353 -17.97 -1.76 3.36
C LEU A 353 -17.52 -2.15 1.94
N THR A 354 -17.28 -3.43 1.67
CA THR A 354 -16.92 -3.97 0.35
C THR A 354 -17.98 -4.91 -0.22
N LEU A 355 -19.16 -5.00 0.39
CA LEU A 355 -20.28 -5.77 -0.18
C LEU A 355 -20.72 -5.15 -1.51
N ASP A 356 -21.15 -6.00 -2.44
CA ASP A 356 -21.73 -5.57 -3.71
C ASP A 356 -23.18 -5.09 -3.54
N SER A 357 -23.33 -4.00 -2.78
CA SER A 357 -24.62 -3.36 -2.54
C SER A 357 -24.51 -1.85 -2.63
N LYS A 358 -25.60 -1.21 -3.05
CA LYS A 358 -25.72 0.25 -3.13
C LYS A 358 -25.53 0.88 -1.75
N GLN A 359 -26.01 0.24 -0.69
CA GLN A 359 -25.86 0.69 0.70
C GLN A 359 -24.39 0.68 1.13
N SER A 360 -23.65 -0.39 0.79
CA SER A 360 -22.22 -0.51 1.10
C SER A 360 -21.41 0.57 0.40
N THR A 361 -21.61 0.74 -0.91
CA THR A 361 -20.95 1.79 -1.70
C THR A 361 -21.27 3.19 -1.20
N ASN A 362 -22.54 3.48 -0.89
CA ASN A 362 -22.96 4.77 -0.34
C ASN A 362 -22.33 5.05 1.04
N ALA A 363 -22.29 4.06 1.93
CA ALA A 363 -21.66 4.20 3.24
C ALA A 363 -20.15 4.43 3.11
N ARG A 364 -19.46 3.62 2.29
CA ARG A 364 -18.02 3.75 2.02
C ARG A 364 -17.67 5.16 1.52
N ARG A 365 -18.36 5.63 0.50
CA ARG A 365 -18.14 6.97 -0.07
C ARG A 365 -18.48 8.11 0.92
N ALA A 366 -19.58 8.00 1.66
CA ALA A 366 -19.96 9.01 2.66
C ALA A 366 -18.94 9.10 3.82
N LEU A 367 -18.45 7.96 4.29
CA LEU A 367 -17.40 7.88 5.32
C LEU A 367 -16.08 8.47 4.82
N PHE A 368 -15.68 8.14 3.59
CA PHE A 368 -14.48 8.70 2.97
C PHE A 368 -14.58 10.22 2.79
N LEU A 369 -15.71 10.72 2.29
CA LEU A 369 -15.98 12.14 2.14
C LEU A 369 -15.91 12.87 3.50
N TYR A 370 -16.55 12.31 4.53
CA TYR A 370 -16.46 12.85 5.89
C TYR A 370 -15.01 12.93 6.39
N SER A 371 -14.22 11.88 6.17
CA SER A 371 -12.79 11.91 6.49
C SER A 371 -12.04 13.01 5.74
N CYS A 372 -12.29 13.19 4.45
CA CYS A 372 -11.67 14.26 3.66
C CYS A 372 -12.00 15.63 4.26
N LEU A 373 -13.24 15.86 4.69
CA LEU A 373 -13.63 17.11 5.35
C LEU A 373 -12.97 17.29 6.72
N LEU A 374 -12.74 16.22 7.50
CA LEU A 374 -11.95 16.30 8.75
C LEU A 374 -10.53 16.82 8.49
N HIS A 375 -9.87 16.34 7.44
CA HIS A 375 -8.54 16.84 7.04
C HIS A 375 -8.58 18.24 6.44
N LEU A 376 -9.59 18.57 5.63
CA LEU A 376 -9.75 19.90 5.06
C LEU A 376 -10.00 20.95 6.15
N ALA A 377 -10.84 20.64 7.14
CA ALA A 377 -11.09 21.48 8.31
C ALA A 377 -9.97 21.42 9.36
N ASN A 378 -9.04 20.45 9.26
CA ASN A 378 -8.00 20.16 10.24
C ASN A 378 -8.58 20.03 11.67
N VAL A 379 -9.47 19.04 11.82
CA VAL A 379 -10.19 18.68 13.05
C VAL A 379 -10.23 17.15 13.15
N SER A 380 -10.05 16.59 14.34
CA SER A 380 -10.23 15.14 14.56
C SER A 380 -11.67 14.76 14.87
N ASN A 381 -12.10 13.55 14.48
CA ASN A 381 -13.43 13.01 14.75
C ASN A 381 -13.83 13.19 16.23
N LEU A 382 -12.95 12.82 17.16
CA LEU A 382 -13.20 12.96 18.60
C LEU A 382 -13.41 14.41 19.06
N THR A 383 -12.71 15.38 18.47
CA THR A 383 -12.87 16.80 18.81
C THR A 383 -14.21 17.33 18.30
N LEU A 384 -14.62 16.89 17.12
CA LEU A 384 -15.92 17.22 16.55
C LEU A 384 -17.05 16.60 17.39
N ALA A 385 -16.95 15.31 17.71
CA ALA A 385 -17.90 14.60 18.57
C ALA A 385 -18.05 15.25 19.95
N ALA A 386 -16.94 15.69 20.56
CA ALA A 386 -16.96 16.37 21.86
C ALA A 386 -17.68 17.72 21.81
N ALA A 387 -17.68 18.40 20.66
CA ALA A 387 -18.42 19.64 20.46
C ALA A 387 -19.93 19.42 20.28
N THR A 388 -20.36 18.19 19.94
CA THR A 388 -21.76 17.82 19.68
C THR A 388 -22.35 16.85 20.73
N ALA A 389 -21.60 16.49 21.78
CA ALA A 389 -22.06 15.56 22.81
C ALA A 389 -23.24 16.14 23.62
N ALA A 390 -24.06 15.30 24.29
CA ALA A 390 -25.25 15.80 24.99
C ALA A 390 -24.95 16.81 26.10
N ASN A 391 -23.81 16.64 26.78
CA ASN A 391 -23.29 17.56 27.80
C ASN A 391 -22.42 18.69 27.21
N ALA A 392 -22.38 18.82 25.88
CA ALA A 392 -21.56 19.79 25.18
C ALA A 392 -22.21 21.18 25.18
N PRO A 393 -21.39 22.23 25.15
CA PRO A 393 -21.85 23.61 25.17
C PRO A 393 -22.84 23.96 24.04
N HIS A 394 -24.03 24.45 24.41
CA HIS A 394 -25.14 24.75 23.48
C HIS A 394 -24.99 26.05 22.67
N THR A 395 -24.00 26.89 23.01
CA THR A 395 -23.70 28.12 22.27
C THR A 395 -22.27 28.11 21.70
N PRO A 396 -22.02 28.82 20.58
CA PRO A 396 -20.68 28.92 20.01
C PRO A 396 -19.64 29.46 21.00
N PHE A 397 -20.02 30.44 21.82
CA PHE A 397 -19.11 31.00 22.83
C PHE A 397 -18.80 30.00 23.96
N THR A 398 -19.78 29.21 24.40
CA THR A 398 -19.54 28.15 25.39
C THR A 398 -18.65 27.03 24.84
N ALA A 399 -18.74 26.74 23.54
CA ALA A 399 -17.87 25.76 22.84
C ALA A 399 -16.40 26.15 22.88
N PHE A 400 -16.11 27.46 22.94
CA PHE A 400 -14.76 27.97 23.16
C PHE A 400 -14.41 28.10 24.64
N SER A 401 -15.27 28.74 25.44
CA SER A 401 -14.92 29.18 26.80
C SER A 401 -14.82 28.04 27.81
N GLN A 402 -15.60 26.96 27.67
CA GLN A 402 -15.54 25.81 28.57
C GLN A 402 -14.20 25.05 28.51
N PRO A 403 -13.73 24.57 27.33
CA PRO A 403 -12.42 23.93 27.25
C PRO A 403 -11.28 24.92 27.56
N LEU A 404 -11.45 26.20 27.27
CA LEU A 404 -10.46 27.23 27.62
C LEU A 404 -10.34 27.38 29.13
N ARG A 405 -11.45 27.50 29.87
CA ARG A 405 -11.44 27.51 31.34
C ARG A 405 -10.76 26.25 31.87
N SER A 406 -11.16 25.08 31.36
CA SER A 406 -10.57 23.78 31.72
C SER A 406 -9.06 23.73 31.52
N PHE A 407 -8.56 24.34 30.43
CA PHE A 407 -7.14 24.45 30.14
C PHE A 407 -6.44 25.46 31.07
N LEU A 408 -7.03 26.64 31.29
CA LEU A 408 -6.47 27.70 32.15
C LEU A 408 -6.39 27.26 33.63
N LEU A 409 -7.41 26.55 34.12
CA LEU A 409 -7.42 25.98 35.48
C LEU A 409 -6.28 24.98 35.70
N ARG A 410 -5.87 24.25 34.65
CA ARG A 410 -4.76 23.29 34.69
C ARG A 410 -3.42 23.92 34.29
N LEU A 411 -3.41 25.19 33.91
CA LEU A 411 -2.21 25.89 33.44
C LEU A 411 -1.06 25.91 34.48
N PRO A 412 -1.29 26.03 35.80
CA PRO A 412 -0.21 25.92 36.79
C PRO A 412 0.47 24.54 36.82
N LEU A 413 -0.27 23.46 36.52
CA LEU A 413 0.29 22.12 36.35
C LEU A 413 0.96 21.98 34.98
N TYR A 414 0.33 22.56 33.95
CA TYR A 414 0.78 22.41 32.57
C TYR A 414 1.99 23.29 32.24
N VAL A 415 2.17 24.50 32.76
CA VAL A 415 3.30 25.35 32.34
C VAL A 415 4.66 24.75 32.72
N PRO A 416 4.90 24.29 33.96
CA PRO A 416 6.16 23.66 34.32
C PRO A 416 6.42 22.36 33.54
N LEU A 417 5.37 21.56 33.33
CA LEU A 417 5.44 20.30 32.60
C LEU A 417 5.63 20.52 31.09
N TYR A 418 4.76 21.32 30.47
CA TYR A 418 4.68 21.51 29.02
C TYR A 418 5.73 22.46 28.46
N GLY A 419 6.07 23.53 29.19
CA GLY A 419 7.07 24.49 28.75
C GLY A 419 8.47 23.87 28.67
N LEU A 420 8.83 23.06 29.67
CA LEU A 420 10.15 22.45 29.76
C LEU A 420 10.26 21.12 29.03
N THR A 421 9.21 20.28 29.08
CA THR A 421 9.29 18.94 28.48
C THR A 421 8.61 18.86 27.13
N LEU A 422 7.43 19.43 26.94
CA LEU A 422 6.59 19.10 25.77
C LEU A 422 6.97 19.84 24.49
N ILE A 423 7.33 21.13 24.60
CA ILE A 423 7.68 21.94 23.42
C ILE A 423 8.91 21.34 22.70
N PRO A 424 10.02 21.01 23.40
CA PRO A 424 11.19 20.39 22.75
C PRO A 424 10.97 18.94 22.32
N THR A 425 10.04 18.19 22.94
CA THR A 425 9.88 16.73 22.69
C THR A 425 8.72 16.35 21.78
N TYR A 426 7.75 17.25 21.54
CA TYR A 426 6.60 16.97 20.66
C TYR A 426 6.47 17.99 19.52
N ILE A 427 6.60 19.29 19.81
CA ILE A 427 6.41 20.33 18.78
C ILE A 427 7.64 20.43 17.87
N LEU A 428 8.83 20.55 18.47
CA LEU A 428 10.07 20.67 17.71
C LEU A 428 10.35 19.43 16.83
N PRO A 429 10.20 18.17 17.34
CA PRO A 429 10.39 16.99 16.51
C PRO A 429 9.37 16.91 15.38
N SER A 430 8.13 17.34 15.60
CA SER A 430 7.14 17.39 14.52
C SER A 430 7.54 18.38 13.42
N LYS A 431 8.10 19.54 13.77
CA LYS A 431 8.60 20.52 12.78
C LYS A 431 9.82 19.99 12.02
N VAL A 432 10.78 19.40 12.74
CA VAL A 432 11.99 18.81 12.15
C VAL A 432 11.64 17.65 11.22
N ALA A 433 10.73 16.77 11.63
CA ALA A 433 10.29 15.65 10.81
C ALA A 433 9.63 16.10 9.50
N HIS A 434 8.83 17.17 9.52
CA HIS A 434 8.28 17.74 8.28
C HIS A 434 9.32 18.37 7.36
N HIS A 435 10.51 18.70 7.85
CA HIS A 435 11.61 19.21 7.03
C HIS A 435 12.43 18.07 6.40
N PHE A 436 12.83 17.08 7.20
CA PHE A 436 13.72 16.00 6.77
C PHE A 436 13.01 14.79 6.15
N ALA A 437 11.80 14.47 6.62
CA ALA A 437 11.01 13.32 6.15
C ALA A 437 9.82 13.77 5.26
N ALA A 438 9.89 14.96 4.67
CA ALA A 438 8.81 15.55 3.86
C ALA A 438 8.42 14.71 2.63
N ARG A 439 9.26 13.73 2.24
CA ARG A 439 9.07 12.91 1.04
C ARG A 439 8.54 11.49 1.31
N GLU A 440 8.60 11.02 2.56
CA GLU A 440 8.26 9.63 2.92
C GLU A 440 7.53 9.58 4.27
N GLU A 441 6.29 9.10 4.25
CA GLU A 441 5.50 8.96 5.47
C GLU A 441 6.12 7.97 6.48
N GLU A 442 6.72 6.87 6.01
CA GLU A 442 7.38 5.86 6.87
C GLU A 442 8.50 6.44 7.75
N SER A 443 9.19 7.44 7.22
CA SER A 443 10.32 8.11 7.85
C SER A 443 9.88 9.19 8.84
N LEU A 444 8.66 9.72 8.70
CA LEU A 444 8.16 10.85 9.50
C LEU A 444 8.02 10.51 10.99
N SER A 445 7.48 9.33 11.29
CA SER A 445 7.34 8.79 12.64
C SER A 445 8.71 8.46 13.26
N SER A 446 9.61 7.90 12.45
CA SER A 446 10.99 7.57 12.83
C SER A 446 11.77 8.82 13.26
N VAL A 447 11.74 9.89 12.44
CA VAL A 447 12.41 11.15 12.77
C VAL A 447 11.80 11.80 14.01
N LYS A 448 10.46 11.83 14.12
CA LYS A 448 9.79 12.35 15.32
C LYS A 448 10.26 11.63 16.59
N THR A 449 10.37 10.31 16.54
CA THR A 449 10.76 9.49 17.69
C THR A 449 12.22 9.72 18.05
N LEU A 450 13.14 9.71 17.09
CA LEU A 450 14.57 9.94 17.33
C LEU A 450 14.85 11.34 17.90
N VAL A 451 14.26 12.38 17.30
CA VAL A 451 14.46 13.76 17.77
C VAL A 451 13.78 13.96 19.12
N SER A 452 12.60 13.37 19.35
CA SER A 452 11.93 13.38 20.65
C SER A 452 12.78 12.69 21.73
N PHE A 453 13.35 11.53 21.42
CA PHE A 453 14.26 10.82 22.33
C PHE A 453 15.47 11.69 22.70
N PHE A 454 16.14 12.31 21.72
CA PHE A 454 17.29 13.18 21.96
C PHE A 454 16.97 14.32 22.96
N PHE A 455 15.90 15.06 22.72
CA PHE A 455 15.50 16.15 23.63
C PHE A 455 15.06 15.63 24.99
N THR A 456 14.36 14.49 25.03
CA THR A 456 13.93 13.87 26.29
C THR A 456 15.14 13.44 27.12
N SER A 457 16.16 12.84 26.50
CA SER A 457 17.40 12.44 27.18
C SER A 457 18.13 13.63 27.79
N ILE A 458 18.23 14.75 27.06
CA ILE A 458 18.84 15.99 27.58
C ILE A 458 18.06 16.52 28.78
N LEU A 459 16.73 16.60 28.66
CA LEU A 459 15.87 17.15 29.70
C LEU A 459 15.88 16.29 30.96
N TYR A 460 15.77 14.97 30.81
CA TYR A 460 15.72 14.05 31.94
C TYR A 460 17.09 13.84 32.57
N GLY A 461 18.16 13.83 31.76
CA GLY A 461 19.54 13.87 32.26
C GLY A 461 19.82 15.15 33.05
N GLY A 462 19.36 16.30 32.56
CA GLY A 462 19.44 17.57 33.27
C GLY A 462 18.65 17.54 34.59
N LEU A 463 17.44 16.98 34.58
CA LEU A 463 16.61 16.83 35.79
C LEU A 463 17.26 15.90 36.81
N LEU A 464 17.86 14.79 36.37
CA LEU A 464 18.62 13.88 37.21
C LEU A 464 19.78 14.59 37.90
N VAL A 465 20.61 15.29 37.11
CA VAL A 465 21.76 16.05 37.62
C VAL A 465 21.32 17.15 38.58
N LYS A 466 20.23 17.87 38.28
CA LYS A 466 19.70 18.92 39.16
C LYS A 466 19.11 18.36 40.45
N GLY A 467 18.42 17.22 40.39
CA GLY A 467 17.94 16.49 41.56
C GLY A 467 19.09 16.03 42.45
N MET A 468 20.15 15.49 41.84
CA MET A 468 21.38 15.11 42.56
C MET A 468 22.08 16.32 43.17
N GLN A 469 22.20 17.44 42.43
CA GLN A 469 22.77 18.69 42.92
C GLN A 469 21.99 19.24 44.11
N TRP A 470 20.66 19.22 44.05
CA TRP A 470 19.78 19.65 45.13
C TRP A 470 19.96 18.78 46.39
N ALA A 471 20.11 17.46 46.21
CA ALA A 471 20.42 16.52 47.28
C ALA A 471 21.94 16.36 47.56
N ARG A 472 22.73 17.39 47.20
CA ARG A 472 24.16 17.55 47.52
C ARG A 472 25.06 16.40 47.06
N TRP A 473 24.78 15.77 45.92
CA TRP A 473 25.61 14.73 45.31
C TRP A 473 25.92 13.52 46.22
N SER A 474 25.09 13.28 47.24
CA SER A 474 25.21 12.12 48.11
C SER A 474 24.75 10.83 47.41
N PRO A 475 25.16 9.62 47.82
CA PRO A 475 24.62 8.39 47.21
C PRO A 475 23.08 8.31 47.21
N PRO A 476 22.35 8.74 48.27
CA PRO A 476 20.90 8.86 48.23
C PRO A 476 20.36 9.88 47.23
N SER A 477 21.16 10.88 46.82
CA SER A 477 20.76 11.91 45.85
C SER A 477 20.44 11.34 44.47
N LEU A 478 21.06 10.21 44.10
CA LEU A 478 20.73 9.50 42.86
C LEU A 478 19.29 8.99 42.88
N LEU A 479 18.83 8.44 44.01
CA LEU A 479 17.45 8.00 44.17
C LEU A 479 16.47 9.17 44.10
N VAL A 480 16.81 10.31 44.69
CA VAL A 480 16.00 11.54 44.61
C VAL A 480 15.90 12.01 43.15
N GLY A 481 17.01 12.03 42.42
CA GLY A 481 17.02 12.41 41.02
C GLY A 481 16.22 11.43 40.13
N LEU A 482 16.40 10.12 40.33
CA LEU A 482 15.64 9.08 39.61
C LEU A 482 14.14 9.14 39.92
N ALA A 483 13.77 9.34 41.19
CA ALA A 483 12.38 9.53 41.59
C ALA A 483 11.78 10.80 40.96
N GLY A 484 12.55 11.89 40.87
CA GLY A 484 12.14 13.11 40.19
C GLY A 484 11.91 12.90 38.69
N VAL A 485 12.80 12.18 38.01
CA VAL A 485 12.63 11.81 36.59
C VAL A 485 11.41 10.92 36.39
N TRP A 486 11.25 9.88 37.22
CA TRP A 486 10.09 8.98 37.17
C TRP A 486 8.78 9.75 37.38
N LEU A 487 8.72 10.62 38.40
CA LEU A 487 7.55 11.44 38.67
C LEU A 487 7.23 12.37 37.50
N MET A 488 8.24 13.04 36.93
CA MET A 488 8.05 13.91 35.77
C MET A 488 7.57 13.13 34.54
N HIS A 489 8.11 11.93 34.33
CA HIS A 489 7.69 11.02 33.26
C HIS A 489 6.24 10.59 33.41
N ASP A 490 5.86 10.12 34.60
CA ASP A 490 4.51 9.63 34.88
C ASP A 490 3.47 10.76 34.78
N ILE A 491 3.74 11.92 35.37
CA ILE A 491 2.89 13.11 35.26
C ILE A 491 2.76 13.56 33.80
N GLY A 492 3.86 13.55 33.04
CA GLY A 492 3.89 13.86 31.60
C GLY A 492 2.97 12.94 30.80
N ARG A 493 3.18 11.63 30.95
CA ARG A 493 2.45 10.57 30.23
C ARG A 493 0.96 10.55 30.56
N THR A 494 0.58 10.82 31.81
CA THR A 494 -0.82 10.81 32.25
C THR A 494 -1.59 12.06 31.81
N ASN A 495 -0.94 13.21 31.71
CA ASN A 495 -1.63 14.48 31.41
C ASN A 495 -1.61 14.88 29.91
N ILE A 496 -0.66 14.37 29.12
CA ILE A 496 -0.44 14.81 27.74
C ILE A 496 -1.68 14.69 26.85
N ASP A 497 -2.37 13.54 26.89
CA ASP A 497 -3.53 13.31 26.04
C ASP A 497 -4.66 14.28 26.37
N THR A 498 -4.87 14.56 27.66
CA THR A 498 -5.87 15.53 28.13
C THR A 498 -5.55 16.94 27.67
N ALA A 499 -4.30 17.43 27.84
CA ALA A 499 -4.00 18.79 27.41
C ALA A 499 -4.02 18.92 25.89
N TYR A 500 -3.52 17.92 25.14
CA TYR A 500 -3.59 17.95 23.68
C TYR A 500 -5.05 17.95 23.20
N GLY A 501 -5.91 17.15 23.84
CA GLY A 501 -7.36 17.16 23.64
C GLY A 501 -7.97 18.53 23.91
N LEU A 502 -7.66 19.15 25.03
CA LEU A 502 -8.15 20.49 25.39
C LEU A 502 -7.67 21.56 24.41
N VAL A 503 -6.40 21.56 24.01
CA VAL A 503 -5.88 22.51 23.01
C VAL A 503 -6.61 22.37 21.68
N LYS A 504 -6.89 21.14 21.23
CA LYS A 504 -7.70 20.90 20.02
C LYS A 504 -9.13 21.43 20.18
N GLN A 505 -9.77 21.14 21.32
CA GLN A 505 -11.12 21.62 21.61
C GLN A 505 -11.18 23.14 21.69
N VAL A 506 -10.21 23.82 22.32
CA VAL A 506 -10.12 25.29 22.37
C VAL A 506 -9.97 25.87 20.96
N ARG A 507 -9.07 25.31 20.14
CA ARG A 507 -8.85 25.77 18.75
C ARG A 507 -10.10 25.59 17.90
N PHE A 508 -10.79 24.46 18.03
CA PHE A 508 -12.01 24.19 17.28
C PHE A 508 -13.19 25.04 17.78
N GLY A 509 -13.39 25.12 19.09
CA GLY A 509 -14.40 25.98 19.72
C GLY A 509 -14.22 27.46 19.35
N TYR A 510 -12.98 27.95 19.29
CA TYR A 510 -12.68 29.30 18.77
C TYR A 510 -13.12 29.47 17.32
N ARG A 511 -12.90 28.47 16.46
CA ARG A 511 -13.36 28.51 15.05
C ARG A 511 -14.88 28.58 14.98
N LEU A 512 -15.58 27.75 15.75
CA LEU A 512 -17.06 27.75 15.83
C LEU A 512 -17.59 29.10 16.32
N TRP A 513 -17.04 29.63 17.41
CA TRP A 513 -17.42 30.94 17.96
C TRP A 513 -17.23 32.06 16.95
N ARG A 514 -16.06 32.12 16.30
CA ARG A 514 -15.75 33.16 15.32
C ARG A 514 -16.56 33.04 14.03
N ALA A 515 -16.96 31.82 13.65
CA ALA A 515 -17.81 31.58 12.49
C ALA A 515 -19.31 31.75 12.81
N GLY A 516 -19.69 31.85 14.08
CA GLY A 516 -21.09 31.88 14.51
C GLY A 516 -21.83 30.57 14.25
N VAL A 517 -21.12 29.44 14.14
CA VAL A 517 -21.71 28.11 13.88
C VAL A 517 -22.09 27.48 15.20
N ASN A 518 -23.37 27.17 15.39
CA ASN A 518 -23.83 26.43 16.56
C ASN A 518 -23.71 24.91 16.28
N PRO A 519 -22.92 24.15 17.05
CA PRO A 519 -22.77 22.71 16.86
C PRO A 519 -24.07 21.91 17.09
N TRP A 520 -25.06 22.50 17.77
CA TRP A 520 -26.35 21.86 18.11
C TRP A 520 -27.50 22.22 17.18
N ILE A 521 -27.37 23.31 16.42
CA ILE A 521 -28.34 23.66 15.40
C ILE A 521 -27.83 22.98 14.13
N ALA A 522 -28.36 21.79 13.83
CA ALA A 522 -28.35 21.28 12.47
C ALA A 522 -28.73 22.45 11.56
N PRO A 523 -28.04 22.69 10.43
CA PRO A 523 -28.32 23.85 9.59
C PRO A 523 -29.81 23.85 9.26
N GLN A 524 -30.56 24.72 9.94
CA GLN A 524 -31.97 24.87 9.69
C GLN A 524 -32.07 25.27 8.23
N GLN A 525 -32.80 24.44 7.49
CA GLN A 525 -33.21 24.70 6.12
C GLN A 525 -33.64 26.16 6.03
N THR A 526 -32.83 27.00 5.39
CA THR A 526 -33.36 28.21 4.76
C THR A 526 -34.41 27.71 3.79
N SER A 527 -35.67 28.08 4.04
CA SER A 527 -36.84 27.51 3.39
C SER A 527 -36.74 27.53 1.87
N THR A 528 -36.43 26.37 1.29
CA THR A 528 -36.88 25.95 -0.02
C THR A 528 -37.18 24.46 0.09
N ARG A 529 -38.48 24.14 0.17
CA ARG A 529 -39.14 22.83 0.01
C ARG A 529 -38.35 21.57 0.41
N SER A 530 -38.84 20.92 1.46
CA SER A 530 -38.52 19.55 1.86
C SER A 530 -38.47 18.57 0.68
N SER A 531 -37.29 17.99 0.42
CA SER A 531 -37.15 16.72 -0.31
C SER A 531 -36.91 15.60 0.69
N SER A 532 -37.98 15.17 1.36
CA SER A 532 -38.10 13.78 1.79
C SER A 532 -38.23 12.93 0.52
N PHE A 533 -37.54 11.79 0.46
CA PHE A 533 -37.82 10.73 -0.50
C PHE A 533 -39.35 10.51 -0.63
N PRO A 534 -39.91 10.35 -1.83
CA PRO A 534 -41.35 10.16 -1.98
C PRO A 534 -41.76 8.75 -1.50
N PRO A 535 -42.90 8.59 -0.82
CA PRO A 535 -43.51 7.28 -0.59
C PRO A 535 -44.16 6.75 -1.89
N PRO A 536 -44.35 5.42 -2.04
CA PRO A 536 -44.93 4.85 -3.26
C PRO A 536 -46.39 5.30 -3.45
N PRO A 537 -46.85 5.65 -4.68
CA PRO A 537 -48.22 6.07 -4.89
C PRO A 537 -49.18 4.88 -4.86
N LYS A 538 -50.32 5.08 -4.20
CA LYS A 538 -51.48 4.18 -4.22
C LYS A 538 -52.30 4.40 -5.49
N GLU A 539 -52.88 3.31 -6.00
CA GLU A 539 -53.81 3.26 -7.13
C GLU A 539 -55.02 4.19 -6.97
N SER A 540 -55.35 4.93 -8.04
CA SER A 540 -56.73 5.33 -8.34
C SER A 540 -56.88 5.75 -9.81
N SER A 541 -57.87 5.15 -10.47
CA SER A 541 -58.27 5.22 -11.88
C SER A 541 -58.82 6.60 -12.35
N PRO A 542 -59.08 6.80 -13.67
CA PRO A 542 -58.91 8.08 -14.40
C PRO A 542 -60.26 8.82 -14.65
N PRO A 543 -60.33 9.95 -15.41
CA PRO A 543 -60.36 9.85 -16.89
C PRO A 543 -59.95 11.11 -17.74
N HIS A 544 -59.78 10.84 -19.04
CA HIS A 544 -60.16 11.63 -20.23
C HIS A 544 -59.21 12.61 -20.96
N LYS A 545 -58.83 12.16 -22.17
CA LYS A 545 -59.09 12.72 -23.53
C LYS A 545 -58.24 13.89 -24.09
N PHE A 546 -57.61 13.57 -25.24
CA PHE A 546 -57.42 14.36 -26.48
C PHE A 546 -56.53 15.63 -26.37
N SER A 547 -55.69 16.03 -27.33
CA SER A 547 -55.64 15.84 -28.79
C SER A 547 -54.34 16.46 -29.39
N GLY A 548 -53.85 15.92 -30.52
CA GLY A 548 -53.33 16.70 -31.67
C GLY A 548 -51.86 17.15 -31.62
N TRP A 549 -50.94 16.46 -32.32
CA TRP A 549 -50.47 16.72 -33.70
C TRP A 549 -49.59 17.99 -33.82
N SER A 550 -48.36 17.95 -34.36
CA SER A 550 -48.08 17.58 -35.76
C SER A 550 -46.57 17.56 -36.12
N ARG A 551 -46.17 16.51 -36.88
CA ARG A 551 -45.37 16.46 -38.15
C ARG A 551 -44.09 17.31 -38.28
N LEU A 552 -42.95 16.91 -38.88
CA LEU A 552 -42.42 15.85 -39.80
C LEU A 552 -40.90 16.23 -40.00
N PRO A 553 -40.03 15.55 -40.80
CA PRO A 553 -40.15 14.30 -41.54
C PRO A 553 -39.00 13.28 -41.35
N THR A 554 -39.33 12.05 -41.70
CA THR A 554 -38.49 10.87 -41.92
C THR A 554 -37.71 10.93 -43.25
N ALA A 555 -36.50 10.37 -43.29
CA ALA A 555 -35.93 9.81 -44.51
C ALA A 555 -35.33 8.42 -44.21
N THR A 556 -35.89 7.43 -44.89
CA THR A 556 -35.66 5.99 -44.79
C THR A 556 -34.53 5.55 -45.74
N ILE A 557 -33.65 4.63 -45.33
CA ILE A 557 -32.96 3.72 -46.26
C ILE A 557 -33.01 2.28 -45.70
N ASN A 558 -33.43 1.38 -46.58
CA ASN A 558 -33.77 -0.04 -46.39
C ASN A 558 -32.58 -0.93 -45.97
N ILE A 559 -32.91 -1.91 -45.13
CA ILE A 559 -32.10 -3.09 -44.81
C ILE A 559 -32.38 -4.16 -45.88
N SER A 560 -31.33 -4.63 -46.55
CA SER A 560 -31.38 -5.87 -47.33
C SER A 560 -31.03 -7.06 -46.42
N ASN A 561 -32.00 -7.97 -46.26
CA ASN A 561 -31.79 -9.29 -45.68
C ASN A 561 -30.75 -10.08 -46.48
N ASN A 562 -29.75 -10.65 -45.81
CA ASN A 562 -29.19 -11.91 -46.25
C ASN A 562 -28.82 -12.79 -45.06
N ASN A 563 -29.42 -13.98 -45.04
CA ASN A 563 -29.22 -15.03 -44.06
C ASN A 563 -27.82 -15.62 -44.21
N ASN A 564 -27.06 -15.65 -43.12
CA ASN A 564 -26.06 -16.69 -42.89
C ASN A 564 -25.94 -16.90 -41.37
N SER A 565 -26.77 -17.81 -40.88
CA SER A 565 -26.59 -18.51 -39.62
C SER A 565 -25.37 -19.40 -39.77
N ASP A 566 -24.21 -18.92 -39.31
CA ASP A 566 -23.04 -19.70 -38.88
C ASP A 566 -21.86 -18.75 -38.58
N ASN A 567 -22.04 -17.79 -37.65
CA ASN A 567 -20.90 -17.14 -36.95
C ASN A 567 -21.28 -16.24 -35.75
N LEU A 568 -22.28 -16.62 -34.94
CA LEU A 568 -22.64 -15.85 -33.74
C LEU A 568 -22.05 -16.47 -32.46
N GLN A 569 -20.72 -16.57 -32.42
CA GLN A 569 -19.98 -16.81 -31.16
C GLN A 569 -18.56 -16.22 -31.17
N SER A 570 -18.29 -15.22 -32.02
CA SER A 570 -16.98 -14.54 -32.11
C SER A 570 -17.02 -13.01 -32.10
N SER A 571 -18.14 -12.38 -31.75
CA SER A 571 -18.29 -10.91 -31.82
C SER A 571 -18.77 -10.21 -30.54
N ILE A 572 -18.40 -10.71 -29.36
CA ILE A 572 -18.49 -9.94 -28.11
C ILE A 572 -17.09 -9.85 -27.49
N SER A 573 -16.49 -8.66 -27.60
CA SER A 573 -15.19 -8.18 -27.08
C SER A 573 -14.12 -7.88 -28.14
N ALA A 574 -14.38 -6.89 -29.00
CA ALA A 574 -13.31 -6.17 -29.68
C ALA A 574 -12.65 -5.21 -28.67
N LYS A 575 -11.55 -5.64 -28.02
CA LYS A 575 -10.72 -4.77 -27.16
C LYS A 575 -10.31 -3.53 -27.95
N ARG A 576 -10.70 -2.32 -27.49
CA ARG A 576 -10.20 -1.06 -28.07
C ARG A 576 -8.68 -1.00 -27.90
N THR A 577 -7.95 -0.76 -28.98
CA THR A 577 -6.49 -0.59 -29.00
C THR A 577 -6.13 0.86 -29.33
N HIS A 578 -4.95 1.29 -28.90
CA HIS A 578 -4.42 2.65 -29.08
C HIS A 578 -3.20 2.64 -30.02
N SER A 579 -2.96 3.80 -30.62
CA SER A 579 -1.83 4.06 -31.52
C SER A 579 -1.03 5.25 -31.01
N LEU A 580 0.22 5.05 -30.62
CA LEU A 580 1.11 6.08 -30.09
C LEU A 580 2.36 6.23 -30.96
N PHE A 581 2.94 7.43 -30.99
CA PHE A 581 4.23 7.71 -31.59
C PHE A 581 5.27 7.93 -30.50
N PHE A 582 6.30 7.11 -30.51
CA PHE A 582 7.41 7.21 -29.56
C PHE A 582 8.62 7.88 -30.20
N TYR A 583 9.23 8.75 -29.43
CA TYR A 583 10.53 9.38 -29.66
C TYR A 583 11.37 9.20 -28.40
N GLY A 584 12.61 9.73 -28.37
CA GLY A 584 13.40 9.69 -27.15
C GLY A 584 13.75 8.26 -26.71
N THR A 585 13.62 7.99 -25.41
CA THR A 585 14.02 6.71 -24.78
C THR A 585 13.07 5.56 -25.15
N LEU A 586 11.76 5.80 -25.28
CA LEU A 586 10.75 4.78 -25.59
C LEU A 586 10.87 4.14 -26.99
N VAL A 587 11.67 4.73 -27.89
CA VAL A 587 12.02 4.09 -29.17
C VAL A 587 12.80 2.79 -28.94
N HIS A 588 13.48 2.67 -27.80
CA HIS A 588 14.31 1.52 -27.46
C HIS A 588 13.46 0.27 -27.13
N PRO A 589 13.68 -0.89 -27.78
CA PRO A 589 12.84 -2.08 -27.59
C PRO A 589 12.89 -2.67 -26.17
N LYS A 590 14.07 -2.72 -25.53
CA LYS A 590 14.22 -3.14 -24.11
C LYS A 590 13.51 -2.20 -23.14
N ILE A 591 13.67 -0.88 -23.27
CA ILE A 591 12.97 0.11 -22.42
C ILE A 591 11.45 -0.03 -22.61
N LEU A 592 10.96 -0.04 -23.84
CA LEU A 592 9.53 -0.22 -24.12
C LEU A 592 8.98 -1.51 -23.48
N SER A 593 9.67 -2.63 -23.65
CA SER A 593 9.25 -3.92 -23.07
C SER A 593 9.25 -3.90 -21.55
N ARG A 594 10.22 -3.22 -20.93
CA ARG A 594 10.30 -3.04 -19.49
C ARG A 594 9.16 -2.16 -18.95
N VAL A 595 8.77 -1.13 -19.70
CA VAL A 595 7.69 -0.20 -19.34
C VAL A 595 6.32 -0.84 -19.48
N ILE A 596 6.04 -1.59 -20.54
CA ILE A 596 4.72 -2.24 -20.73
C ILE A 596 4.60 -3.60 -20.01
N GLY A 597 5.69 -4.10 -19.42
CA GLY A 597 5.70 -5.36 -18.66
C GLY A 597 5.50 -6.62 -19.49
N ASN A 598 5.60 -6.52 -20.81
CA ASN A 598 5.47 -7.64 -21.75
C ASN A 598 6.43 -7.47 -22.94
N SER A 599 6.62 -8.53 -23.73
CA SER A 599 7.56 -8.52 -24.86
C SER A 599 7.08 -7.68 -26.06
N GLY A 600 5.85 -7.17 -26.03
CA GLY A 600 5.22 -6.41 -27.12
C GLY A 600 5.06 -7.23 -28.40
N SER A 601 4.81 -8.54 -28.29
CA SER A 601 4.57 -9.43 -29.43
C SER A 601 3.28 -9.10 -30.19
N HIS A 602 2.30 -8.50 -29.51
CA HIS A 602 1.03 -8.03 -30.08
C HIS A 602 1.13 -6.65 -30.74
N LEU A 603 2.24 -5.93 -30.56
CA LEU A 603 2.42 -4.58 -31.09
C LEU A 603 2.90 -4.64 -32.54
N ARG A 604 2.43 -3.68 -33.35
CA ARG A 604 2.97 -3.43 -34.70
C ARG A 604 3.71 -2.11 -34.68
N ILE A 605 5.03 -2.17 -34.88
CA ILE A 605 5.95 -1.03 -34.81
C ILE A 605 6.53 -0.74 -36.19
N GLN A 606 6.50 0.53 -36.59
CA GLN A 606 7.09 1.00 -37.84
C GLN A 606 7.79 2.35 -37.62
N ASN A 607 8.94 2.56 -38.25
CA ASN A 607 9.59 3.88 -38.21
C ASN A 607 8.71 4.94 -38.87
N ALA A 608 8.65 6.11 -38.26
CA ALA A 608 7.76 7.17 -38.71
C ALA A 608 8.33 8.55 -38.36
N VAL A 609 7.73 9.59 -38.95
CA VAL A 609 8.10 10.99 -38.76
C VAL A 609 6.89 11.76 -38.25
N LEU A 610 7.11 12.58 -37.21
CA LEU A 610 6.16 13.58 -36.75
C LEU A 610 6.55 14.95 -37.32
N PRO A 611 5.79 15.50 -38.30
CA PRO A 611 6.07 16.81 -38.88
C PRO A 611 5.81 17.95 -37.89
N GLY A 612 6.54 19.05 -38.02
CA GLY A 612 6.29 20.29 -37.28
C GLY A 612 6.63 20.23 -35.79
N ALA A 613 7.46 19.28 -35.35
CA ALA A 613 7.91 19.15 -33.96
C ALA A 613 9.44 19.19 -33.86
N GLN A 614 9.96 19.58 -32.70
CA GLN A 614 11.40 19.62 -32.40
C GLN A 614 11.66 19.04 -31.00
N LEU A 615 12.79 18.35 -30.84
CA LEU A 615 13.25 17.84 -29.55
C LEU A 615 14.34 18.75 -28.96
N TYR A 616 14.20 19.09 -27.69
CA TYR A 616 15.18 19.86 -26.92
C TYR A 616 15.69 19.05 -25.74
N HIS A 617 16.93 19.34 -25.32
CA HIS A 617 17.47 18.75 -24.09
C HIS A 617 16.75 19.29 -22.86
N VAL A 618 16.37 18.41 -21.93
CA VAL A 618 15.96 18.82 -20.58
C VAL A 618 17.21 19.10 -19.75
N LYS A 619 17.23 20.22 -19.02
CA LYS A 619 18.40 20.69 -18.26
C LYS A 619 18.78 19.71 -17.16
N GLY A 620 19.96 19.10 -17.30
CA GLY A 620 20.51 18.16 -16.32
C GLY A 620 20.02 16.72 -16.47
N GLU A 621 19.24 16.42 -17.51
CA GLU A 621 18.62 15.12 -17.74
C GLU A 621 19.01 14.56 -19.12
N GLU A 622 18.93 13.23 -19.27
CA GLU A 622 19.34 12.54 -20.50
C GLU A 622 18.21 12.38 -21.53
N TYR A 623 16.95 12.58 -21.13
CA TYR A 623 15.75 12.45 -21.96
C TYR A 623 15.33 13.79 -22.60
N PRO A 624 14.62 13.74 -23.76
CA PRO A 624 14.20 14.95 -24.48
C PRO A 624 12.81 15.46 -24.11
N GLY A 625 12.59 16.77 -24.23
CA GLY A 625 11.26 17.36 -24.30
C GLY A 625 10.84 17.64 -25.75
N LEU A 626 9.64 17.22 -26.15
CA LEU A 626 9.07 17.52 -27.46
C LEU A 626 8.19 18.77 -27.42
N ILE A 627 8.47 19.71 -28.33
CA ILE A 627 7.64 20.90 -28.57
C ILE A 627 7.12 20.90 -30.01
N GLN A 628 5.83 21.11 -30.19
CA GLN A 628 5.22 21.34 -31.49
C GLN A 628 5.38 22.80 -31.91
N THR A 629 5.94 23.03 -33.08
CA THR A 629 6.20 24.37 -33.62
C THR A 629 4.92 24.92 -34.22
N THR A 630 4.17 25.71 -33.43
CA THR A 630 2.98 26.40 -33.91
C THR A 630 3.37 27.74 -34.56
N SER A 631 3.59 27.68 -35.89
CA SER A 631 3.82 28.79 -36.84
C SER A 631 5.26 29.31 -37.01
N PRO A 632 5.68 29.58 -38.27
CA PRO A 632 7.02 30.07 -38.58
C PRO A 632 7.16 31.56 -38.23
N SER A 633 8.13 31.90 -37.38
CA SER A 633 8.53 33.30 -37.17
C SER A 633 9.22 33.83 -38.44
N PRO A 634 8.84 35.02 -38.97
CA PRO A 634 9.33 35.54 -40.24
C PRO A 634 10.67 36.24 -40.05
N SER A 635 11.71 35.50 -39.68
CA SER A 635 13.09 36.01 -39.76
C SER A 635 14.07 34.85 -39.77
N VAL A 636 14.40 34.38 -40.97
CA VAL A 636 15.74 33.99 -41.45
C VAL A 636 15.56 33.42 -42.85
N SER A 637 16.15 34.09 -43.82
CA SER A 637 16.17 33.72 -45.23
C SER A 637 17.10 32.53 -45.46
N SER A 638 16.54 31.32 -45.38
CA SER A 638 17.08 30.09 -45.95
C SER A 638 15.91 29.11 -46.06
N SER A 639 15.72 28.44 -47.20
CA SER A 639 14.62 27.48 -47.43
C SER A 639 14.28 26.68 -46.16
N PRO A 640 13.01 26.64 -45.71
CA PRO A 640 12.67 25.89 -44.51
C PRO A 640 12.93 24.42 -44.79
N ALA A 641 14.04 23.88 -44.25
CA ALA A 641 14.21 22.44 -44.17
C ALA A 641 13.01 21.91 -43.40
N ALA A 642 12.25 20.97 -43.98
CA ALA A 642 11.06 20.45 -43.33
C ALA A 642 11.45 19.88 -41.96
N VAL A 643 10.95 20.53 -40.91
CA VAL A 643 11.25 20.17 -39.52
C VAL A 643 10.34 19.01 -39.13
N GLY A 644 10.92 17.89 -38.72
CA GLY A 644 10.19 16.71 -38.28
C GLY A 644 11.01 15.83 -37.36
N VAL A 645 10.37 15.25 -36.35
CA VAL A 645 10.99 14.34 -35.38
C VAL A 645 10.91 12.91 -35.90
N LYS A 646 12.06 12.23 -35.96
CA LYS A 646 12.11 10.78 -36.25
C LYS A 646 11.77 9.97 -35.00
N GLY A 647 10.99 8.90 -35.18
CA GLY A 647 10.57 8.02 -34.11
C GLY A 647 9.91 6.75 -34.64
N THR A 648 9.11 6.10 -33.80
CA THR A 648 8.38 4.87 -34.15
C THR A 648 6.90 5.01 -33.89
N LEU A 649 6.07 4.71 -34.89
CA LEU A 649 4.63 4.51 -34.74
C LEU A 649 4.37 3.11 -34.18
N VAL A 650 3.70 3.04 -33.04
CA VAL A 650 3.33 1.81 -32.34
C VAL A 650 1.82 1.70 -32.31
N THR A 651 1.29 0.62 -32.90
CA THR A 651 -0.15 0.34 -32.93
C THR A 651 -0.45 -0.99 -32.22
N GLY A 652 -1.66 -1.11 -31.67
CA GLY A 652 -2.09 -2.30 -30.93
C GLY A 652 -1.88 -2.22 -29.42
N LEU A 653 -1.61 -1.03 -28.86
CA LEU A 653 -1.44 -0.84 -27.42
C LEU A 653 -2.78 -1.05 -26.70
N SER A 654 -2.79 -1.94 -25.71
CA SER A 654 -3.94 -2.14 -24.84
C SER A 654 -4.09 -0.98 -23.85
N HIS A 655 -5.26 -0.86 -23.21
CA HIS A 655 -5.47 0.14 -22.17
C HIS A 655 -4.48 -0.02 -20.99
N ALA A 656 -4.08 -1.26 -20.69
CA ALA A 656 -3.08 -1.55 -19.66
C ALA A 656 -1.67 -1.09 -20.08
N ASP A 657 -1.29 -1.32 -21.34
CA ASP A 657 0.00 -0.84 -21.89
C ASP A 657 0.08 0.70 -21.79
N VAL A 658 -1.02 1.39 -22.14
CA VAL A 658 -1.12 2.86 -22.08
C VAL A 658 -1.02 3.39 -20.66
N ALA A 659 -1.66 2.73 -19.68
CA ALA A 659 -1.57 3.13 -18.28
C ALA A 659 -0.14 3.03 -17.71
N CYS A 660 0.63 2.02 -18.15
CA CYS A 660 2.03 1.88 -17.76
C CYS A 660 2.91 2.97 -18.40
N LEU A 661 2.64 3.31 -19.67
CA LEU A 661 3.31 4.41 -20.37
C LEU A 661 3.01 5.76 -19.71
N ASP A 662 1.77 6.00 -19.26
CA ASP A 662 1.39 7.22 -18.54
C ASP A 662 2.16 7.38 -17.23
N ALA A 663 2.35 6.28 -16.48
CA ALA A 663 3.12 6.33 -15.24
C ALA A 663 4.62 6.48 -15.45
N PHE A 664 5.14 5.97 -16.57
CA PHE A 664 6.55 6.11 -16.93
C PHE A 664 6.89 7.56 -17.30
N GLU A 665 6.06 8.21 -18.10
CA GLU A 665 6.26 9.60 -18.55
C GLU A 665 5.98 10.63 -17.43
N GLY A 666 5.13 10.28 -16.46
CA GLY A 666 4.87 11.11 -15.28
C GLY A 666 4.05 12.36 -15.56
N ASP A 667 4.19 13.39 -14.72
CA ASP A 667 3.44 14.65 -14.83
C ASP A 667 4.16 15.71 -15.68
N GLU A 668 5.31 15.38 -16.26
CA GLU A 668 6.12 16.31 -17.07
C GLU A 668 5.69 16.38 -18.54
N TYR A 669 4.90 15.39 -18.98
CA TYR A 669 4.40 15.24 -20.34
C TYR A 669 2.88 15.10 -20.36
N GLU A 670 2.26 15.58 -21.43
CA GLU A 670 0.84 15.38 -21.72
C GLU A 670 0.67 14.65 -23.06
N ARG A 671 -0.20 13.64 -23.09
CA ARG A 671 -0.47 12.89 -24.32
C ARG A 671 -1.44 13.65 -25.23
N LEU A 672 -0.95 14.10 -26.37
CA LEU A 672 -1.71 14.87 -27.36
C LEU A 672 -1.95 14.06 -28.65
N PRO A 673 -3.11 14.21 -29.31
CA PRO A 673 -3.35 13.61 -30.62
C PRO A 673 -2.52 14.31 -31.70
N VAL A 674 -1.93 13.52 -32.60
CA VAL A 674 -1.06 13.98 -33.69
C VAL A 674 -1.28 13.16 -34.96
N THR A 675 -0.88 13.74 -36.10
CA THR A 675 -0.79 13.04 -37.37
C THR A 675 0.66 12.68 -37.66
N VAL A 676 0.92 11.42 -37.92
CA VAL A 676 2.27 10.86 -38.09
C VAL A 676 2.40 10.23 -39.46
N ILE A 677 3.56 10.40 -40.09
CA ILE A 677 3.85 9.89 -41.43
C ILE A 677 4.73 8.63 -41.29
N PRO A 678 4.19 7.41 -41.47
CA PRO A 678 4.99 6.19 -41.46
C PRO A 678 5.94 6.15 -42.68
N ASP A 679 7.16 5.64 -42.49
CA ASP A 679 8.08 5.43 -43.61
C ASP A 679 7.73 4.12 -44.34
N PRO A 680 7.27 4.17 -45.61
CA PRO A 680 6.91 2.97 -46.37
C PRO A 680 8.10 2.03 -46.62
N ASN A 681 9.33 2.52 -46.49
CA ASN A 681 10.53 1.72 -46.67
C ASN A 681 10.95 0.98 -45.38
N ALA A 682 10.35 1.32 -44.23
CA ALA A 682 10.65 0.68 -42.97
C ALA A 682 9.79 -0.57 -42.75
N PRO A 683 10.37 -1.69 -42.28
CA PRO A 683 9.61 -2.90 -41.97
C PRO A 683 8.61 -2.64 -40.83
N VAL A 684 7.47 -3.34 -40.89
CA VAL A 684 6.52 -3.41 -39.77
C VAL A 684 6.81 -4.68 -38.99
N GLU A 685 7.30 -4.53 -37.77
CA GLU A 685 7.72 -5.65 -36.92
C GLU A 685 7.16 -5.51 -35.50
N SER A 686 7.12 -6.61 -34.75
CA SER A 686 6.74 -6.58 -33.34
C SER A 686 7.90 -6.17 -32.45
N ASN A 687 7.63 -5.72 -31.22
CA ASN A 687 8.71 -5.38 -30.30
C ASN A 687 9.56 -6.61 -29.93
N SER A 688 8.95 -7.80 -29.89
CA SER A 688 9.65 -9.06 -29.65
C SER A 688 10.62 -9.42 -30.79
N ALA A 689 10.26 -9.12 -32.05
CA ALA A 689 11.16 -9.28 -33.19
C ALA A 689 12.32 -8.27 -33.13
N ARG A 690 12.05 -7.00 -32.75
CA ARG A 690 13.08 -5.98 -32.52
C ARG A 690 14.06 -6.39 -31.43
N LEU A 691 13.59 -7.01 -30.35
CA LEU A 691 14.43 -7.55 -29.28
C LEU A 691 15.32 -8.70 -29.76
N ALA A 692 14.79 -9.61 -30.58
CA ALA A 692 15.56 -10.73 -31.14
C ALA A 692 16.63 -10.24 -32.14
N ASN A 693 16.32 -9.22 -32.93
CA ASN A 693 17.24 -8.62 -33.91
C ASN A 693 18.29 -7.70 -33.27
N ALA A 694 18.01 -7.15 -32.08
CA ALA A 694 18.92 -6.26 -31.35
C ALA A 694 20.19 -6.97 -30.82
N GLY A 695 20.24 -8.30 -30.81
CA GLY A 695 21.41 -9.08 -30.41
C GLY A 695 22.63 -8.97 -31.36
N GLY A 696 22.51 -8.28 -32.50
CA GLY A 696 23.62 -8.08 -33.44
C GLY A 696 23.70 -6.72 -34.14
N ALA A 697 22.73 -5.82 -33.98
CA ALA A 697 22.72 -4.50 -34.62
C ALA A 697 22.90 -3.39 -33.56
N PRO A 698 23.80 -2.41 -33.79
CA PRO A 698 24.05 -1.37 -32.81
C PRO A 698 22.84 -0.42 -32.71
N LEU A 699 22.45 -0.09 -31.48
CA LEU A 699 21.18 0.59 -31.16
C LEU A 699 20.87 1.88 -31.95
N HIS A 700 21.91 2.63 -32.34
CA HIS A 700 21.80 3.82 -33.18
C HIS A 700 21.32 3.52 -34.62
N SER A 701 21.29 2.25 -35.04
CA SER A 701 20.80 1.83 -36.37
C SER A 701 19.29 1.80 -36.48
N ILE A 702 18.55 1.81 -35.37
CA ILE A 702 17.07 1.65 -35.33
C ILE A 702 16.37 2.71 -36.19
N LEU A 703 16.82 3.96 -36.12
CA LEU A 703 16.26 5.07 -36.90
C LEU A 703 17.20 5.56 -38.01
N ALA A 704 18.28 4.83 -38.32
CA ALA A 704 19.30 5.29 -39.28
C ALA A 704 18.78 5.47 -40.71
N GLY A 705 17.71 4.75 -41.09
CA GLY A 705 17.03 4.92 -42.38
C GLY A 705 16.31 6.26 -42.55
N LEU A 706 15.98 6.96 -41.46
CA LEU A 706 15.34 8.28 -41.47
C LEU A 706 16.40 9.40 -41.47
N THR A 707 17.10 9.54 -42.61
CA THR A 707 18.06 10.64 -42.82
C THR A 707 17.35 11.99 -42.95
N LYS A 708 18.09 13.10 -42.78
CA LYS A 708 17.53 14.47 -42.92
C LYS A 708 16.84 14.67 -44.29
N ASP A 709 17.44 14.12 -45.36
CA ASP A 709 16.85 14.16 -46.71
C ASP A 709 15.57 13.31 -46.81
N ARG A 710 15.54 12.14 -46.17
CA ARG A 710 14.36 11.26 -46.16
C ARG A 710 13.20 11.89 -45.37
N ILE A 711 13.49 12.50 -44.22
CA ILE A 711 12.50 13.25 -43.42
C ILE A 711 11.92 14.40 -44.26
N ALA A 712 12.79 15.18 -44.93
CA ALA A 712 12.34 16.23 -45.83
C ALA A 712 11.47 15.71 -46.99
N GLN A 713 11.80 14.55 -47.57
CA GLN A 713 10.98 13.93 -48.61
C GLN A 713 9.60 13.48 -48.09
N LEU A 714 9.55 12.89 -46.90
CA LEU A 714 8.30 12.42 -46.28
C LEU A 714 7.39 13.60 -45.91
N CYS A 715 7.94 14.66 -45.32
CA CYS A 715 7.19 15.87 -44.96
C CYS A 715 6.73 16.67 -46.19
N ASN A 716 7.55 16.79 -47.24
CA ASN A 716 7.18 17.53 -48.46
C ASN A 716 6.13 16.79 -49.33
N ARG A 717 5.92 15.50 -49.08
CA ARG A 717 4.96 14.65 -49.81
C ARG A 717 3.89 14.08 -48.88
N GLU A 718 3.53 14.82 -47.83
CA GLU A 718 2.57 14.39 -46.79
C GLU A 718 1.24 13.88 -47.39
N HIS A 719 0.74 14.51 -48.46
CA HIS A 719 -0.49 14.09 -49.17
C HIS A 719 -0.43 12.71 -49.84
N LEU A 720 0.75 12.14 -50.07
CA LEU A 720 0.93 10.83 -50.73
C LEU A 720 0.98 9.66 -49.73
N TYR A 721 1.19 9.92 -48.43
CA TYR A 721 1.52 8.89 -47.45
C TYR A 721 0.44 8.64 -46.39
N ASN A 722 -0.78 9.18 -46.57
CA ASN A 722 -1.94 9.00 -45.69
C ASN A 722 -1.54 9.03 -44.19
N GLY A 723 -1.29 10.23 -43.67
CA GLY A 723 -0.93 10.42 -42.26
C GLY A 723 -1.87 9.67 -41.32
N ILE A 724 -1.30 8.94 -40.37
CA ILE A 724 -2.02 8.11 -39.41
C ILE A 724 -2.25 8.92 -38.13
N GLY A 725 -3.49 8.94 -37.64
CA GLY A 725 -3.81 9.50 -36.34
C GLY A 725 -3.20 8.65 -35.22
N ALA A 726 -2.35 9.27 -34.41
CA ALA A 726 -1.71 8.66 -33.25
C ALA A 726 -1.70 9.65 -32.09
N GLN A 727 -1.19 9.24 -30.94
CA GLN A 727 -0.96 10.11 -29.79
C GLN A 727 0.54 10.20 -29.50
N VAL A 728 1.01 11.33 -28.97
CA VAL A 728 2.42 11.54 -28.59
C VAL A 728 2.49 12.22 -27.24
N TYR A 729 3.50 11.90 -26.44
CA TYR A 729 3.80 12.63 -25.21
C TYR A 729 4.45 13.97 -25.57
N SER A 730 3.85 15.09 -25.21
CA SER A 730 4.38 16.43 -25.47
C SER A 730 4.83 17.05 -24.16
N TRP A 731 5.97 17.76 -24.16
CA TRP A 731 6.51 18.38 -22.96
C TRP A 731 5.60 19.50 -22.45
N THR A 732 5.23 19.48 -21.17
CA THR A 732 4.37 20.50 -20.54
C THR A 732 4.94 21.07 -19.24
N ALA A 733 6.06 20.53 -18.73
CA ALA A 733 6.72 20.97 -17.49
C ALA A 733 7.51 22.31 -17.56
N GLY A 734 7.24 23.15 -18.56
CA GLY A 734 7.81 24.49 -18.72
C GLY A 734 9.03 24.56 -19.63
N GLU A 735 9.08 25.55 -20.53
CA GLU A 735 10.18 25.75 -21.48
C GLU A 735 11.49 26.15 -20.78
N GLU A 736 11.43 26.72 -19.57
CA GLU A 736 12.60 27.13 -18.79
C GLU A 736 13.48 25.94 -18.34
N ARG A 737 12.90 24.74 -18.31
CA ARG A 737 13.62 23.49 -18.03
C ARG A 737 14.26 22.89 -19.28
N LEU A 738 13.94 23.41 -20.47
CA LEU A 738 14.58 23.02 -21.71
C LEU A 738 15.79 23.90 -21.99
N ASP A 739 16.80 23.30 -22.59
CA ASP A 739 17.92 24.00 -23.21
C ASP A 739 17.54 24.27 -24.67
N LEU A 740 16.86 25.41 -24.91
CA LEU A 740 16.37 25.79 -26.25
C LEU A 740 17.49 26.03 -27.27
N ASP A 741 18.73 26.19 -26.80
CA ASP A 741 19.92 26.32 -27.64
C ASP A 741 20.51 24.96 -28.05
N LYS A 742 20.00 23.84 -27.49
CA LYS A 742 20.47 22.48 -27.78
C LYS A 742 19.35 21.57 -28.27
N VAL A 743 19.42 21.21 -29.54
CA VAL A 743 18.59 20.16 -30.14
C VAL A 743 19.06 18.79 -29.65
N TRP A 744 18.10 17.97 -29.22
CA TRP A 744 18.36 16.59 -28.82
C TRP A 744 18.25 15.65 -30.03
N GLU A 745 19.23 14.77 -30.22
CA GLU A 745 19.24 13.79 -31.31
C GLU A 745 19.32 12.35 -30.76
N PHE A 746 18.41 11.48 -31.22
CA PHE A 746 18.33 10.08 -30.78
C PHE A 746 19.63 9.30 -31.01
N ASP A 747 20.35 9.57 -32.10
CA ASP A 747 21.57 8.84 -32.45
C ASP A 747 22.71 9.10 -31.44
N VAL A 748 22.72 10.29 -30.82
CA VAL A 748 23.66 10.66 -29.75
C VAL A 748 23.30 9.91 -28.47
N PHE A 749 22.03 9.96 -28.07
CA PHE A 749 21.55 9.21 -26.91
C PHE A 749 21.80 7.71 -27.02
N ALA A 750 21.47 7.11 -28.17
CA ALA A 750 21.66 5.68 -28.43
C ALA A 750 23.12 5.24 -28.38
N ARG A 751 24.07 6.16 -28.61
CA ARG A 751 25.51 5.89 -28.58
C ARG A 751 26.14 6.16 -27.21
N GLU A 752 25.71 7.22 -26.53
CA GLU A 752 26.41 7.75 -25.35
C GLU A 752 25.73 7.37 -24.03
N ASN A 753 24.39 7.32 -24.01
CA ASN A 753 23.61 7.31 -22.77
C ASN A 753 22.68 6.09 -22.62
N ALA A 754 22.34 5.37 -23.70
CA ALA A 754 21.41 4.23 -23.62
C ALA A 754 21.84 3.14 -22.61
N LYS A 755 23.15 2.95 -22.40
CA LYS A 755 23.72 2.05 -21.38
C LYS A 755 23.33 2.41 -19.94
N ASN A 756 23.01 3.66 -19.65
CA ASN A 756 22.56 4.09 -18.32
C ASN A 756 21.11 3.70 -18.03
N TRP A 757 20.37 3.24 -19.05
CA TRP A 757 18.95 2.90 -19.01
C TRP A 757 18.68 1.39 -19.12
N ILE A 758 19.70 0.60 -19.39
CA ILE A 758 19.63 -0.84 -19.68
C ILE A 758 20.64 -1.55 -18.77
N SER A 759 20.23 -2.62 -18.10
CA SER A 759 21.19 -3.51 -17.45
C SER A 759 21.89 -4.35 -18.50
N ASP A 760 23.17 -4.11 -18.76
CA ASP A 760 23.97 -4.98 -19.60
C ASP A 760 24.29 -6.27 -18.81
N ASP A 761 23.59 -7.35 -19.15
CA ASP A 761 23.82 -8.68 -18.62
C ASP A 761 25.04 -9.39 -19.26
N ASP A 762 25.68 -8.80 -20.27
CA ASP A 762 26.67 -9.47 -21.13
C ASP A 762 28.12 -8.91 -21.08
N ASP A 763 28.45 -7.92 -20.25
CA ASP A 763 29.86 -7.50 -20.11
C ASP A 763 30.59 -8.30 -19.00
N ASP A 764 31.44 -9.23 -19.47
CA ASP A 764 32.36 -10.13 -18.76
C ASP A 764 33.72 -9.45 -18.44
N ASP A 765 33.76 -8.14 -18.15
CA ASP A 765 35.01 -7.46 -17.75
C ASP A 765 35.07 -7.27 -16.21
N ASP A 766 36.12 -7.85 -15.62
CA ASP A 766 36.50 -7.93 -14.20
C ASP A 766 36.85 -6.58 -13.53
N ASP A 767 36.12 -5.48 -13.80
CA ASP A 767 36.33 -4.19 -13.14
C ASP A 767 35.13 -3.79 -12.22
N ASP A 768 35.49 -3.49 -10.97
CA ASP A 768 34.69 -3.32 -9.73
C ASP A 768 33.54 -2.25 -9.72
N GLU A 769 32.97 -1.84 -10.84
CA GLU A 769 31.83 -0.89 -10.86
C GLU A 769 30.77 -1.24 -11.93
N LYS A 770 29.88 -2.21 -11.63
CA LYS A 770 28.56 -2.25 -12.30
C LYS A 770 27.74 -1.05 -11.83
N ARG A 771 27.67 -0.02 -12.69
CA ARG A 771 26.91 1.23 -12.45
C ARG A 771 25.44 0.91 -12.18
N GLU A 772 24.89 1.56 -11.16
CA GLU A 772 23.45 1.55 -10.90
C GLU A 772 22.72 2.16 -12.11
N VAL A 773 21.61 1.58 -12.55
CA VAL A 773 20.73 2.22 -13.54
C VAL A 773 20.17 3.47 -12.86
N GLU A 774 20.65 4.66 -13.23
CA GLU A 774 20.40 5.92 -12.50
C GLU A 774 18.90 6.29 -12.44
N HIS A 775 18.06 5.71 -13.32
CA HIS A 775 16.62 5.97 -13.46
C HIS A 775 15.68 4.92 -12.83
N GLU A 776 16.14 4.14 -11.84
CA GLU A 776 15.33 3.07 -11.20
C GLU A 776 14.01 3.56 -10.56
N HIS A 777 13.90 4.86 -10.23
CA HIS A 777 12.66 5.46 -9.68
C HIS A 777 11.49 5.47 -10.67
N GLU A 778 11.72 5.71 -11.96
CA GLU A 778 10.68 5.74 -13.00
C GLU A 778 10.10 4.33 -13.24
N TYR A 779 10.97 3.32 -13.21
CA TYR A 779 10.57 1.91 -13.33
C TYR A 779 9.81 1.39 -12.08
N GLN A 780 10.08 1.93 -10.89
CA GLN A 780 9.36 1.55 -9.66
C GLN A 780 7.88 1.93 -9.68
N LEU A 781 7.51 3.03 -10.36
CA LEU A 781 6.12 3.45 -10.53
C LEU A 781 5.37 2.52 -11.50
N VAL A 782 6.02 2.16 -12.60
CA VAL A 782 5.50 1.18 -13.57
C VAL A 782 5.26 -0.19 -12.90
N ASP A 783 6.18 -0.65 -12.06
CA ASP A 783 6.06 -1.92 -11.34
C ASP A 783 4.84 -1.97 -10.42
N GLN A 784 4.41 -0.82 -9.87
CA GLN A 784 3.19 -0.72 -9.04
C GLN A 784 1.91 -0.90 -9.88
N ILE A 785 1.90 -0.38 -11.12
CA ILE A 785 0.75 -0.56 -12.03
C ILE A 785 0.68 -1.99 -12.55
N HIS A 786 1.82 -2.61 -12.85
CA HIS A 786 1.87 -4.04 -13.18
C HIS A 786 1.28 -4.90 -12.06
N ALA A 787 1.62 -4.62 -10.80
CA ALA A 787 1.05 -5.34 -9.66
C ALA A 787 -0.48 -5.14 -9.55
N THR A 788 -0.96 -3.92 -9.74
CA THR A 788 -2.39 -3.57 -9.59
C THR A 788 -3.25 -4.18 -10.70
N THR A 789 -2.77 -4.17 -11.95
CA THR A 789 -3.52 -4.68 -13.11
C THR A 789 -3.75 -6.20 -13.03
N ILE A 790 -2.77 -6.93 -12.47
CA ILE A 790 -2.87 -8.38 -12.24
C ILE A 790 -3.93 -8.67 -11.15
N THR A 791 -3.98 -7.86 -10.09
CA THR A 791 -4.98 -8.03 -9.00
C THR A 791 -6.42 -7.79 -9.47
N THR A 792 -6.66 -6.82 -10.35
CA THR A 792 -8.02 -6.52 -10.86
C THR A 792 -8.58 -7.61 -11.77
N SER A 793 -7.75 -8.28 -12.58
CA SER A 793 -8.20 -9.41 -13.41
C SER A 793 -8.53 -10.68 -12.62
N MET A 794 -8.10 -10.78 -11.35
CA MET A 794 -8.33 -11.95 -10.51
C MET A 794 -9.55 -11.85 -9.60
N LEU A 795 -10.26 -10.72 -9.58
CA LEU A 795 -11.49 -10.55 -8.78
C LEU A 795 -12.74 -11.13 -9.44
N THR A 796 -12.67 -11.63 -10.69
CA THR A 796 -13.70 -12.50 -11.27
C THR A 796 -13.42 -13.96 -10.90
N VAL A 797 -13.74 -14.36 -9.67
CA VAL A 797 -13.61 -15.76 -9.22
C VAL A 797 -14.88 -16.54 -9.55
N THR A 798 -14.76 -17.52 -10.45
CA THR A 798 -15.65 -18.68 -10.55
C THR A 798 -15.47 -19.60 -9.35
N PRO A 799 -16.55 -20.14 -8.74
CA PRO A 799 -16.47 -21.00 -7.56
C PRO A 799 -15.95 -22.41 -7.90
N PRO A 800 -15.34 -23.13 -6.93
CA PRO A 800 -14.65 -24.40 -7.16
C PRO A 800 -15.60 -25.61 -7.24
N ASN A 801 -15.15 -26.60 -8.02
CA ASN A 801 -15.75 -27.93 -8.26
C ASN A 801 -16.43 -28.60 -7.05
N VAL A 802 -17.66 -29.10 -7.27
CA VAL A 802 -18.38 -30.10 -6.45
C VAL A 802 -18.80 -31.26 -7.39
N PRO A 803 -18.80 -32.53 -6.96
CA PRO A 803 -18.65 -33.67 -7.86
C PRO A 803 -19.97 -34.17 -8.50
N SER A 804 -19.83 -34.69 -9.73
CA SER A 804 -20.70 -35.61 -10.48
C SER A 804 -22.22 -35.30 -10.57
N THR A 805 -22.63 -34.96 -11.79
CA THR A 805 -23.98 -34.84 -12.36
C THR A 805 -25.04 -35.85 -11.86
N PRO A 806 -26.27 -35.39 -11.51
CA PRO A 806 -27.47 -36.22 -11.53
C PRO A 806 -28.08 -36.28 -12.95
N THR A 807 -28.71 -37.40 -13.27
CA THR A 807 -29.26 -37.75 -14.59
C THR A 807 -30.57 -37.01 -14.94
N THR A 808 -30.81 -36.89 -16.24
CA THR A 808 -31.89 -36.15 -16.93
C THR A 808 -33.30 -36.42 -16.41
N ASP A 809 -33.55 -37.57 -15.78
CA ASP A 809 -34.87 -37.93 -15.22
C ASP A 809 -35.24 -37.19 -13.93
N GLN A 810 -34.27 -36.56 -13.24
CA GLN A 810 -34.55 -35.78 -12.02
C GLN A 810 -34.93 -34.32 -12.30
N MET A 811 -34.66 -33.81 -13.51
CA MET A 811 -35.07 -32.46 -13.92
C MET A 811 -36.54 -32.38 -14.39
N GLU A 812 -37.12 -33.47 -14.90
CA GLU A 812 -38.50 -33.48 -15.41
C GLU A 812 -39.60 -33.49 -14.32
N LYS A 813 -39.20 -33.63 -13.04
CA LYS A 813 -40.12 -33.67 -11.90
C LYS A 813 -40.22 -32.36 -11.13
N LEU A 814 -39.24 -31.47 -11.27
CA LEU A 814 -39.23 -30.15 -10.61
C LEU A 814 -39.86 -29.03 -11.46
N VAL A 815 -40.10 -29.28 -12.74
CA VAL A 815 -40.73 -28.33 -13.68
C VAL A 815 -42.26 -28.49 -13.73
N ARG A 816 -42.84 -29.49 -13.05
CA ARG A 816 -44.25 -29.85 -13.20
C ARG A 816 -45.22 -29.30 -12.14
N ASP A 817 -44.73 -28.61 -11.11
CA ASP A 817 -45.53 -28.26 -9.93
C ASP A 817 -45.67 -26.75 -9.66
N ASN A 818 -45.48 -25.86 -10.65
CA ASN A 818 -45.67 -24.42 -10.41
C ASN A 818 -46.23 -23.63 -11.62
N GLU A 819 -47.29 -24.15 -12.23
CA GLU A 819 -48.18 -23.37 -13.09
C GLU A 819 -49.50 -23.08 -12.35
N GLY A 820 -49.72 -21.80 -12.05
CA GLY A 820 -50.91 -21.32 -11.33
C GLY A 820 -51.02 -19.79 -11.35
N GLU A 821 -51.38 -19.28 -12.53
CA GLU A 821 -52.20 -18.08 -12.81
C GLU A 821 -51.78 -16.69 -12.31
N GLY A 822 -51.65 -15.76 -13.29
CA GLY A 822 -51.82 -14.32 -13.06
C GLY A 822 -51.03 -13.41 -14.00
N GLU A 823 -51.40 -13.36 -15.28
CA GLU A 823 -50.84 -12.43 -16.28
C GLU A 823 -51.21 -10.96 -15.97
N GLY A 824 -50.20 -10.09 -16.00
CA GLY A 824 -50.34 -8.63 -15.98
C GLY A 824 -49.10 -7.99 -16.59
N GLU A 825 -49.19 -7.61 -17.86
CA GLU A 825 -48.16 -6.89 -18.60
C GLU A 825 -47.87 -5.53 -17.95
N GLY A 826 -46.65 -5.36 -17.46
CA GLY A 826 -46.10 -4.08 -17.00
C GLY A 826 -44.78 -3.84 -17.71
N GLU A 827 -44.76 -2.84 -18.60
CA GLU A 827 -43.58 -2.35 -19.29
C GLU A 827 -42.48 -2.00 -18.28
N GLY A 828 -41.29 -2.57 -18.49
CA GLY A 828 -40.14 -2.33 -17.64
C GLY A 828 -39.60 -0.91 -17.83
N GLU A 829 -39.73 -0.07 -16.81
CA GLU A 829 -38.79 1.03 -16.57
C GLU A 829 -37.53 0.44 -15.91
N GLY A 830 -36.58 0.06 -16.75
CA GLY A 830 -35.25 -0.40 -16.36
C GLY A 830 -34.19 0.47 -16.99
N GLU A 831 -34.14 1.75 -16.61
CA GLU A 831 -33.04 2.66 -16.92
C GLU A 831 -32.87 3.64 -15.75
N ASP A 832 -32.03 3.29 -14.76
CA ASP A 832 -31.40 4.28 -13.89
C ASP A 832 -29.89 4.03 -13.92
N GLU A 833 -29.23 5.03 -14.48
CA GLU A 833 -27.87 5.09 -14.98
C GLU A 833 -26.79 4.93 -13.88
N ASP A 834 -25.67 4.31 -14.24
CA ASP A 834 -24.42 4.37 -13.49
C ASP A 834 -23.91 5.84 -13.44
N GLU A 835 -24.33 6.59 -12.42
CA GLU A 835 -23.83 7.95 -12.15
C GLU A 835 -22.29 7.89 -12.07
N SER A 836 -21.61 8.52 -13.03
CA SER A 836 -20.15 8.49 -13.09
C SER A 836 -19.56 9.01 -11.77
N GLU A 837 -18.52 8.38 -11.25
CA GLU A 837 -18.05 8.66 -9.89
C GLU A 837 -17.58 10.11 -9.67
N ALA A 838 -17.04 10.73 -10.72
CA ALA A 838 -16.70 12.15 -10.71
C ALA A 838 -17.93 13.06 -10.59
N ASP A 839 -19.08 12.61 -11.08
CA ASP A 839 -20.37 13.27 -10.96
C ASP A 839 -20.90 13.14 -9.53
N TRP A 840 -20.85 11.93 -8.94
CA TRP A 840 -21.27 11.72 -7.54
C TRP A 840 -20.56 12.67 -6.55
N ILE A 841 -19.23 12.79 -6.65
CA ILE A 841 -18.45 13.66 -5.74
C ILE A 841 -18.88 15.12 -5.90
N GLN A 842 -19.06 15.58 -7.14
CA GLN A 842 -19.52 16.95 -7.41
C GLN A 842 -20.93 17.20 -6.91
N THR A 843 -21.83 16.24 -7.10
CA THR A 843 -23.20 16.24 -6.60
C THR A 843 -23.22 16.34 -5.08
N GLN A 844 -22.41 15.54 -4.38
CA GLN A 844 -22.31 15.61 -2.92
C GLN A 844 -21.68 16.91 -2.42
N ALA A 845 -20.64 17.42 -3.09
CA ALA A 845 -20.04 18.71 -2.73
C ALA A 845 -21.07 19.85 -2.82
N LYS A 846 -21.90 19.86 -3.88
CA LYS A 846 -23.02 20.81 -4.06
C LYS A 846 -24.08 20.66 -2.97
N HIS A 847 -24.39 19.43 -2.54
CA HIS A 847 -25.33 19.17 -1.46
C HIS A 847 -24.82 19.65 -0.09
N LEU A 848 -23.51 19.53 0.15
CA LEU A 848 -22.89 19.94 1.42
C LEU A 848 -22.87 21.46 1.60
N THR A 849 -22.53 22.23 0.56
CA THR A 849 -22.42 23.69 0.63
C THR A 849 -22.75 24.35 -0.70
N SER A 850 -23.32 25.56 -0.66
CA SER A 850 -23.54 26.39 -1.85
C SER A 850 -22.30 27.20 -2.25
N ASN A 851 -21.24 27.19 -1.44
CA ASN A 851 -20.03 27.98 -1.70
C ASN A 851 -19.08 27.26 -2.66
N ALA A 852 -18.98 27.76 -3.90
CA ALA A 852 -18.14 27.20 -4.95
C ALA A 852 -16.67 26.98 -4.53
N LYS A 853 -16.07 27.90 -3.75
CA LYS A 853 -14.68 27.76 -3.29
C LYS A 853 -14.51 26.58 -2.33
N VAL A 854 -15.49 26.34 -1.47
CA VAL A 854 -15.48 25.21 -0.53
C VAL A 854 -15.74 23.90 -1.29
N GLN A 855 -16.66 23.90 -2.27
CA GLN A 855 -16.89 22.74 -3.14
C GLN A 855 -15.61 22.32 -3.88
N GLU A 856 -14.92 23.27 -4.50
CA GLU A 856 -13.67 23.00 -5.22
C GLU A 856 -12.57 22.50 -4.28
N ALA A 857 -12.48 23.06 -3.07
CA ALA A 857 -11.54 22.61 -2.06
C ALA A 857 -11.84 21.18 -1.57
N ILE A 858 -13.12 20.82 -1.45
CA ILE A 858 -13.55 19.44 -1.15
C ILE A 858 -13.11 18.51 -2.29
N ASN A 859 -13.46 18.83 -3.54
CA ASN A 859 -13.11 18.02 -4.71
C ASN A 859 -11.60 17.79 -4.83
N LYS A 860 -10.80 18.85 -4.61
CA LYS A 860 -9.34 18.77 -4.64
C LYS A 860 -8.78 17.83 -3.57
N VAL A 861 -9.32 17.88 -2.34
CA VAL A 861 -8.87 17.00 -1.25
C VAL A 861 -9.33 15.56 -1.48
N VAL A 862 -10.56 15.35 -1.95
CA VAL A 862 -11.11 14.00 -2.23
C VAL A 862 -10.29 13.30 -3.31
N ARG A 863 -9.99 13.97 -4.43
CA ARG A 863 -9.13 13.42 -5.49
C ARG A 863 -7.74 13.06 -4.96
N MET A 864 -7.14 13.95 -4.18
CA MET A 864 -5.78 13.75 -3.67
C MET A 864 -5.70 12.60 -2.65
N LEU A 865 -6.62 12.52 -1.68
CA LEU A 865 -6.62 11.49 -0.63
C LEU A 865 -7.09 10.11 -1.12
N ARG A 866 -7.54 10.01 -2.37
CA ARG A 866 -7.84 8.73 -3.01
C ARG A 866 -6.57 8.03 -3.51
N GLU A 867 -5.55 8.80 -3.87
CA GLU A 867 -4.27 8.27 -4.38
C GLU A 867 -3.16 8.31 -3.32
N LYS A 868 -3.35 9.09 -2.25
CA LYS A 868 -2.33 9.32 -1.21
C LYS A 868 -2.84 8.93 0.17
N PRO A 869 -1.92 8.55 1.08
CA PRO A 869 -2.27 8.29 2.47
C PRO A 869 -2.97 9.48 3.15
N SER A 870 -3.82 9.18 4.13
CA SER A 870 -4.62 10.16 4.88
C SER A 870 -3.84 10.95 5.94
N ILE A 871 -2.74 11.60 5.53
CA ILE A 871 -2.01 12.55 6.38
C ILE A 871 -2.34 13.99 6.00
N GLN A 872 -2.54 14.82 7.03
CA GLN A 872 -2.67 16.27 6.94
C GLN A 872 -1.58 16.96 6.08
N PHE A 873 -0.39 16.37 5.98
CA PHE A 873 0.73 16.87 5.18
C PHE A 873 0.37 17.01 3.70
N TYR A 874 -0.26 15.99 3.09
CA TYR A 874 -0.61 16.05 1.67
C TYR A 874 -1.68 17.11 1.40
N VAL A 875 -2.65 17.24 2.31
CA VAL A 875 -3.64 18.34 2.26
C VAL A 875 -2.96 19.70 2.37
N ASP A 876 -2.07 19.90 3.35
CA ASP A 876 -1.38 21.17 3.56
C ASP A 876 -0.50 21.51 2.35
N ARG A 877 0.20 20.51 1.79
CA ARG A 877 1.04 20.66 0.60
C ARG A 877 0.23 21.07 -0.63
N ALA A 878 -0.91 20.42 -0.87
CA ALA A 878 -1.82 20.68 -2.00
C ALA A 878 -2.31 22.14 -2.08
N PHE A 879 -2.30 22.87 -0.95
CA PHE A 879 -2.66 24.29 -0.89
C PHE A 879 -1.47 25.25 -0.70
N SER A 880 -0.28 24.73 -0.37
CA SER A 880 0.94 25.51 -0.13
C SER A 880 1.74 25.85 -1.40
N SER A 881 1.55 25.10 -2.49
CA SER A 881 2.23 25.30 -3.79
C SER A 881 1.86 26.61 -4.49
N SER A 882 1.00 27.43 -3.89
CA SER A 882 0.53 28.75 -4.37
C SER A 882 1.52 29.91 -4.21
N SER A 883 2.81 29.65 -3.97
CA SER A 883 3.83 30.68 -3.68
C SER A 883 4.96 30.82 -4.70
N LYS A 884 4.96 30.08 -5.81
CA LYS A 884 5.81 30.40 -6.97
C LYS A 884 5.01 31.25 -7.98
N PRO A 885 5.55 32.38 -8.46
CA PRO A 885 4.86 33.19 -9.47
C PRO A 885 4.81 32.41 -10.78
N GLN A 886 3.61 31.98 -11.14
CA GLN A 886 3.28 31.34 -12.40
C GLN A 886 3.42 32.37 -13.52
N GLN A 887 4.40 32.21 -14.40
CA GLN A 887 4.42 32.96 -15.67
C GLN A 887 3.33 32.42 -16.59
N ARG A 888 2.66 33.38 -17.23
CA ARG A 888 1.46 33.31 -18.07
C ARG A 888 1.38 32.08 -18.98
N GLY A 889 0.22 31.41 -18.98
CA GLY A 889 -0.13 30.53 -20.11
C GLY A 889 -1.18 29.44 -19.91
N GLY A 890 -1.85 29.30 -18.76
CA GLY A 890 -2.93 28.33 -18.61
C GLY A 890 -3.73 28.60 -17.35
N GLY A 891 -5.05 28.74 -17.48
CA GLY A 891 -5.99 29.11 -16.40
C GLY A 891 -6.20 28.00 -15.37
N GLY A 892 -5.13 27.52 -14.73
CA GLY A 892 -5.23 26.71 -13.52
C GLY A 892 -5.53 27.63 -12.34
N ASP A 893 -6.78 27.62 -11.88
CA ASP A 893 -7.24 28.51 -10.83
C ASP A 893 -6.40 28.33 -9.56
N ASN A 894 -5.88 29.43 -9.02
CA ASN A 894 -5.04 29.45 -7.81
C ASN A 894 -5.94 29.20 -6.58
N LEU A 895 -6.45 27.97 -6.43
CA LEU A 895 -7.39 27.62 -5.39
C LEU A 895 -6.70 27.65 -4.03
N LYS A 896 -6.95 28.74 -3.29
CA LYS A 896 -6.50 28.92 -1.91
C LYS A 896 -7.39 28.12 -0.97
N ARG A 897 -6.77 27.42 0.00
CA ARG A 897 -7.53 26.70 1.05
C ARG A 897 -8.52 27.64 1.71
N SER A 898 -9.79 27.21 1.80
CA SER A 898 -10.80 27.90 2.59
C SER A 898 -10.31 28.12 4.02
N ALA A 899 -10.65 29.27 4.59
CA ALA A 899 -10.23 29.57 5.96
C ALA A 899 -10.77 28.48 6.91
N LEU A 900 -9.97 28.03 7.88
CA LEU A 900 -10.41 27.01 8.85
C LEU A 900 -11.56 27.48 9.76
N ARG A 901 -11.92 28.76 9.67
CA ARG A 901 -13.05 29.42 10.35
C ARG A 901 -14.19 29.76 9.38
N ASP A 902 -14.14 29.28 8.14
CA ASP A 902 -15.17 29.48 7.15
C ASP A 902 -16.45 28.77 7.62
N ARG A 903 -17.54 29.53 7.70
CA ARG A 903 -18.85 29.04 8.16
C ARG A 903 -19.37 27.93 7.26
N GLU A 904 -19.17 28.03 5.95
CA GLU A 904 -19.64 27.07 4.97
C GLU A 904 -18.87 25.75 5.05
N LEU A 905 -17.54 25.82 5.25
CA LEU A 905 -16.71 24.63 5.47
C LEU A 905 -17.09 23.91 6.77
N LEU A 906 -17.31 24.65 7.86
CA LEU A 906 -17.72 24.07 9.13
C LEU A 906 -19.13 23.48 9.04
N GLY A 907 -20.07 24.14 8.36
CA GLY A 907 -21.40 23.61 8.09
C GLY A 907 -21.37 22.33 7.25
N ALA A 908 -20.57 22.31 6.18
CA ALA A 908 -20.34 21.12 5.36
C ALA A 908 -19.77 19.95 6.19
N LEU A 909 -18.84 20.23 7.12
CA LEU A 909 -18.27 19.20 7.99
C LEU A 909 -19.32 18.53 8.88
N PHE A 910 -20.24 19.30 9.48
CA PHE A 910 -21.32 18.74 10.30
C PHE A 910 -22.32 17.93 9.45
N LYS A 911 -22.70 18.44 8.27
CA LYS A 911 -23.56 17.70 7.34
C LYS A 911 -22.93 16.39 6.87
N ALA A 912 -21.65 16.42 6.48
CA ALA A 912 -20.92 15.23 6.05
C ALA A 912 -20.83 14.18 7.17
N ARG A 913 -20.64 14.61 8.42
CA ARG A 913 -20.69 13.73 9.58
C ARG A 913 -22.05 13.05 9.74
N GLU A 914 -23.13 13.81 9.64
CA GLU A 914 -24.49 13.29 9.74
C GLU A 914 -24.80 12.30 8.61
N MET A 915 -24.44 12.66 7.37
CA MET A 915 -24.55 11.77 6.20
C MET A 915 -23.78 10.45 6.42
N ALA A 916 -22.54 10.51 6.88
CA ALA A 916 -21.72 9.33 7.14
C ALA A 916 -22.30 8.45 8.25
N ARG A 917 -22.81 9.05 9.33
CA ARG A 917 -23.49 8.30 10.41
C ARG A 917 -24.76 7.62 9.93
N ASN A 918 -25.58 8.32 9.14
CA ASN A 918 -26.83 7.79 8.61
C ASN A 918 -26.55 6.65 7.62
N ALA A 919 -25.61 6.82 6.70
CA ALA A 919 -25.24 5.79 5.73
C ALA A 919 -24.67 4.54 6.42
N LEU A 920 -23.79 4.71 7.43
CA LEU A 920 -23.27 3.60 8.22
C LEU A 920 -24.37 2.88 9.02
N LYS A 921 -25.31 3.64 9.60
CA LYS A 921 -26.46 3.06 10.31
C LYS A 921 -27.33 2.23 9.36
N ILE A 922 -27.69 2.79 8.20
CA ILE A 922 -28.47 2.08 7.17
C ILE A 922 -27.74 0.81 6.74
N LEU A 923 -26.43 0.87 6.50
CA LEU A 923 -25.65 -0.30 6.12
C LEU A 923 -25.68 -1.40 7.20
N VAL A 924 -25.49 -1.04 8.48
CA VAL A 924 -25.54 -2.00 9.59
C VAL A 924 -26.94 -2.54 9.82
N GLU A 925 -27.99 -1.75 9.56
CA GLU A 925 -29.38 -2.20 9.63
C GLU A 925 -29.76 -3.11 8.46
N SER A 926 -29.21 -2.84 7.27
CA SER A 926 -29.51 -3.56 6.03
C SER A 926 -28.59 -4.74 5.76
N SER A 927 -27.54 -4.96 6.56
CA SER A 927 -26.49 -5.96 6.28
C SER A 927 -26.94 -7.42 6.29
N VAL A 928 -28.26 -7.69 6.29
CA VAL A 928 -28.96 -8.97 6.16
C VAL A 928 -28.81 -9.59 4.75
N VAL A 929 -27.77 -9.23 3.99
CA VAL A 929 -27.57 -9.65 2.59
C VAL A 929 -26.12 -10.04 2.37
N VAL A 930 -25.66 -11.05 3.10
CA VAL A 930 -24.47 -11.83 2.72
C VAL A 930 -24.98 -13.24 2.45
N ASP A 931 -24.60 -13.83 1.31
CA ASP A 931 -25.07 -15.17 0.89
C ASP A 931 -24.67 -16.29 1.88
N ASP A 932 -23.74 -16.01 2.80
CA ASP A 932 -23.34 -16.87 3.92
C ASP A 932 -23.80 -16.27 5.25
N GLU A 933 -25.00 -16.68 5.70
CA GLU A 933 -25.62 -16.22 6.97
C GLU A 933 -24.66 -16.36 8.17
N LYS A 934 -23.79 -17.37 8.17
CA LYS A 934 -22.86 -17.63 9.27
C LYS A 934 -21.76 -16.57 9.34
N TYR A 935 -21.21 -16.18 8.20
CA TYR A 935 -20.15 -15.18 8.15
C TYR A 935 -20.65 -13.78 8.51
N GLU A 936 -21.90 -13.46 8.14
CA GLU A 936 -22.58 -12.24 8.56
C GLU A 936 -22.76 -12.21 10.08
N GLU A 937 -23.27 -13.29 10.66
CA GLU A 937 -23.48 -13.41 12.10
C GLU A 937 -22.17 -13.24 12.88
N GLU A 938 -21.08 -13.86 12.44
CA GLU A 938 -19.76 -13.70 13.06
C GLU A 938 -19.25 -12.25 12.99
N THR A 939 -19.46 -11.58 11.86
CA THR A 939 -19.04 -10.19 11.61
C THR A 939 -19.80 -9.20 12.50
N MET A 940 -21.13 -9.30 12.55
CA MET A 940 -21.97 -8.46 13.40
C MET A 940 -21.75 -8.73 14.89
N ALA A 941 -21.63 -10.00 15.27
CA ALA A 941 -21.30 -10.37 16.64
C ALA A 941 -19.92 -9.84 17.05
N CYS A 942 -18.93 -9.78 16.14
CA CYS A 942 -17.62 -9.18 16.41
C CYS A 942 -17.75 -7.69 16.79
N LEU A 943 -18.41 -6.89 15.95
CA LEU A 943 -18.55 -5.45 16.17
C LEU A 943 -19.37 -5.14 17.43
N LEU A 944 -20.48 -5.85 17.64
CA LEU A 944 -21.34 -5.65 18.81
C LEU A 944 -20.61 -6.03 20.12
N ARG A 945 -19.90 -7.16 20.14
CA ARG A 945 -19.09 -7.58 21.31
C ARG A 945 -18.09 -6.53 21.70
N ALA A 946 -17.34 -6.00 20.74
CA ALA A 946 -16.35 -4.97 20.99
C ALA A 946 -16.98 -3.69 21.51
N LYS A 947 -18.13 -3.27 20.94
CA LYS A 947 -18.86 -2.08 21.40
C LYS A 947 -19.32 -2.22 22.85
N ILE A 948 -19.93 -3.36 23.21
CA ILE A 948 -20.38 -3.63 24.57
C ILE A 948 -19.20 -3.67 25.55
N ARG A 949 -18.09 -4.33 25.18
CA ARG A 949 -16.86 -4.34 26.00
C ARG A 949 -16.32 -2.92 26.21
N ALA A 950 -16.23 -2.12 25.15
CA ALA A 950 -15.76 -0.74 25.24
C ALA A 950 -16.65 0.12 26.15
N MET A 951 -17.98 -0.03 26.07
CA MET A 951 -18.93 0.67 26.95
C MET A 951 -18.82 0.22 28.40
N SER A 952 -18.67 -1.08 28.65
CA SER A 952 -18.53 -1.61 30.02
C SER A 952 -17.28 -1.07 30.73
N ARG A 953 -16.17 -0.84 30.01
CA ARG A 953 -14.94 -0.24 30.55
C ARG A 953 -15.14 1.19 31.06
N VAL A 954 -16.12 1.92 30.54
CA VAL A 954 -16.46 3.29 30.97
C VAL A 954 -17.69 3.34 31.90
N GLY A 955 -18.15 2.19 32.39
CA GLY A 955 -19.24 2.10 33.36
C GLY A 955 -20.65 2.13 32.78
N VAL A 956 -20.81 2.00 31.45
CA VAL A 956 -22.11 1.92 30.77
C VAL A 956 -22.46 0.46 30.48
N GLN A 957 -23.67 0.01 30.80
CA GLN A 957 -24.14 -1.37 30.60
C GLN A 957 -25.46 -1.43 29.82
N LEU A 958 -25.81 -2.63 29.32
CA LEU A 958 -27.12 -2.88 28.68
C LEU A 958 -28.21 -3.08 29.75
N GLN A 959 -29.44 -2.67 29.44
CA GLN A 959 -30.59 -2.76 30.35
C GLN A 959 -30.99 -4.23 30.57
N GLY A 960 -30.69 -4.78 31.76
CA GLY A 960 -30.95 -6.19 32.11
C GLY A 960 -30.05 -6.75 33.23
N ASP A 961 -28.89 -6.15 33.46
CA ASP A 961 -28.00 -6.49 34.59
C ASP A 961 -28.55 -5.88 35.90
N ASN A 962 -29.07 -6.71 36.82
CA ASN A 962 -29.73 -6.33 38.09
C ASN A 962 -28.82 -5.67 39.15
N ASN A 963 -27.93 -4.75 38.79
CA ASN A 963 -27.05 -4.05 39.72
C ASN A 963 -27.30 -2.53 39.70
N LYS A 964 -27.85 -1.99 40.80
CA LYS A 964 -28.46 -0.64 40.97
C LYS A 964 -27.50 0.58 40.87
N LEU A 965 -26.38 0.49 40.15
CA LEU A 965 -25.32 1.52 40.17
C LEU A 965 -24.76 1.95 38.80
N LYS A 966 -25.39 1.60 37.67
CA LYS A 966 -24.85 1.89 36.31
C LYS A 966 -25.89 2.46 35.34
N LEU A 967 -25.42 3.25 34.35
CA LEU A 967 -26.24 3.82 33.26
C LEU A 967 -26.57 2.74 32.22
N TYR A 968 -27.83 2.73 31.77
CA TYR A 968 -28.38 1.72 30.85
C TYR A 968 -28.71 2.30 29.48
N VAL A 969 -28.44 1.53 28.41
CA VAL A 969 -28.82 1.84 27.03
C VAL A 969 -29.55 0.62 26.43
N ASP A 970 -30.68 0.84 25.75
CA ASP A 970 -31.47 -0.22 25.08
C ASP A 970 -30.71 -0.85 23.89
N ALA A 971 -30.07 -0.04 23.05
CA ALA A 971 -29.23 -0.49 21.95
C ALA A 971 -28.10 0.51 21.68
N PRO A 972 -26.83 0.07 21.62
CA PRO A 972 -25.71 0.97 21.34
C PRO A 972 -25.66 1.31 19.85
N TRP A 973 -25.57 2.59 19.51
CA TRP A 973 -25.38 3.01 18.11
C TRP A 973 -24.10 2.35 17.52
N PRO A 974 -24.14 1.84 16.27
CA PRO A 974 -25.22 1.92 15.27
C PRO A 974 -26.24 0.76 15.28
N PHE A 975 -26.19 -0.13 16.27
CA PHE A 975 -27.00 -1.35 16.31
C PHE A 975 -28.46 -1.10 16.73
N THR A 976 -29.36 -1.92 16.21
CA THR A 976 -30.78 -1.96 16.62
C THR A 976 -30.98 -2.86 17.82
N LYS A 977 -32.09 -2.68 18.55
CA LYS A 977 -32.45 -3.54 19.67
C LYS A 977 -32.59 -5.01 19.26
N THR A 978 -33.20 -5.27 18.12
CA THR A 978 -33.33 -6.64 17.56
C THR A 978 -31.99 -7.30 17.32
N GLN A 979 -31.01 -6.56 16.80
CA GLN A 979 -29.64 -7.07 16.60
C GLN A 979 -28.95 -7.33 17.94
N VAL A 980 -29.14 -6.45 18.92
CA VAL A 980 -28.64 -6.69 20.29
C VAL A 980 -29.24 -7.98 20.83
N ASP A 981 -30.56 -8.13 20.81
CA ASP A 981 -31.23 -9.32 21.35
C ASP A 981 -30.77 -10.61 20.64
N LYS A 982 -30.65 -10.59 19.30
CA LYS A 982 -30.18 -11.73 18.49
C LYS A 982 -28.74 -12.13 18.83
N TYR A 983 -27.80 -11.19 18.75
CA TYR A 983 -26.37 -11.50 18.87
C TYR A 983 -25.86 -11.50 20.32
N TYR A 984 -26.61 -10.90 21.26
CA TYR A 984 -26.29 -10.91 22.70
C TYR A 984 -26.79 -12.17 23.41
N ALA A 985 -27.95 -12.73 23.03
CA ALA A 985 -28.44 -13.98 23.62
C ALA A 985 -27.47 -15.16 23.37
N ASN A 986 -26.89 -15.24 22.17
CA ASN A 986 -25.88 -16.24 21.81
C ASN A 986 -24.58 -16.11 22.64
N LEU A 987 -24.29 -14.91 23.18
CA LEU A 987 -23.11 -14.63 24.00
C LEU A 987 -23.20 -15.16 25.43
N GLU A 988 -24.37 -15.07 26.06
CA GLU A 988 -24.59 -15.63 27.39
C GLU A 988 -24.64 -17.16 27.37
N PHE A 989 -25.22 -17.74 26.31
CA PHE A 989 -25.25 -19.19 26.09
C PHE A 989 -23.84 -19.78 25.92
N SER A 990 -22.99 -19.16 25.09
CA SER A 990 -21.60 -19.60 24.88
C SER A 990 -20.73 -19.48 26.14
N LYS A 991 -20.93 -18.43 26.97
CA LYS A 991 -20.28 -18.32 28.29
C LYS A 991 -20.75 -19.37 29.28
N ALA A 992 -22.03 -19.75 29.24
CA ALA A 992 -22.59 -20.77 30.11
C ALA A 992 -22.09 -22.19 29.74
N GLU A 993 -21.88 -22.47 28.45
CA GLU A 993 -21.26 -23.71 27.98
C GLU A 993 -19.76 -23.77 28.26
N SER A 994 -19.03 -22.68 28.02
CA SER A 994 -17.59 -22.59 28.36
C SER A 994 -17.32 -22.78 29.86
N LYS A 995 -18.21 -22.28 30.74
CA LYS A 995 -18.14 -22.52 32.20
C LYS A 995 -18.59 -23.91 32.63
N LYS A 996 -19.29 -24.67 31.77
CA LYS A 996 -19.64 -26.07 32.01
C LYS A 996 -18.57 -27.03 31.48
N SER A 997 -17.77 -26.58 30.50
CA SER A 997 -16.67 -27.32 29.89
C SER A 997 -15.31 -27.12 30.57
N ALA A 998 -15.17 -26.09 31.41
CA ALA A 998 -14.01 -25.82 32.27
C ALA A 998 -14.37 -26.17 33.71
#